data_AF-A0AAD7FDU2-F1
#
_entry.id   AF-A0AAD7FDU2-F1
#
_cell.length_a   1.000
_cell.length_b   1.000
_cell.length_c   1.000
_cell.angle_alpha   90.00
_cell.angle_beta   90.00
_cell.angle_gamma   90.00
#
_symmetry.space_group_name_H-M   'P 1'
#
loop_
_entity.id
_entity.type
_entity.pdbx_description
1 polymer ?
#
loop_
_entity_poly.entity_id
_entity_poly.type
_entity_poly.pdbx_seq_one_letter_code
_entity_poly.pdbx_strand_id
1 'polypeptide(L)'
;MSVIYGRFILIPQPGEALADPEKWNSDWEAVFQEHPEVVTPEYHFECELCDNKKSTYSLNKTLDRYSTNLLGSCSPTTSRPAGCRPAAQSDSTQFFAHDLEARWLSASRAIRRKHLLGALAAICSRAGNLNATRGHCVTELDLPRLSSDGQSFLDLLRSALLDDSSVIPNKPRYIAHPEWDAFSAKQEARTDRTDEEKVAWAEVYMLRTKLICHVLHYTLCTFFDLAPLELRLERKEKKAWKRDDPLQHVYDALQTRKFGPEIAQERKKLQAADHKDRNTGLRNACSYPGCTNLSPADGSSKFKHCPRCYEGTQRRVLYCSPICQKADWKLRHKAVCGKALSFEDVATVPDIPLDERLRSRVASIESDPEPVSDAINTIPMPAAHQAVTDAVKWDHAWEILFRGPPFVSTLFCFVDMVNRNESHGLEATLSSYPYLLSNTCFAQYQLTLDAHACFKKGFEARWRAASPGDRYPHVLGALAAVCSKSQNLNMGRAYCGSELRVEPLCEQREIFIELLRSAMLDAVPSQPKYIPSESWDGIVYGDGDEEEGDLVEVTLAGPMLIRTKVVCYVLNFILRSFCGMETPILTASKVEDVLDRELQGESPVTVESIKERTIERRASCSYLKCLKLAPASTGASSPFQRCGRCSSQN
;
A
#
# COMPACT_ATOMS: atom_id res chain seq x y z
N MET A 1 15.00 -17.10 -27.63
CA MET A 1 15.07 -17.62 -28.99
C MET A 1 13.76 -18.31 -29.26
N SER A 2 13.19 -18.12 -30.44
CA SER A 2 12.05 -18.91 -30.89
C SER A 2 12.53 -19.80 -32.04
N VAL A 3 12.26 -21.10 -31.97
CA VAL A 3 12.61 -22.07 -33.03
C VAL A 3 11.38 -22.21 -33.92
N ILE A 4 11.52 -21.87 -35.20
CA ILE A 4 10.38 -21.63 -36.09
C ILE A 4 10.50 -22.54 -37.30
N TYR A 5 9.73 -23.63 -37.41
CA TYR A 5 9.66 -24.39 -38.66
C TYR A 5 11.04 -24.72 -39.31
N GLY A 6 12.08 -24.93 -38.50
CA GLY A 6 13.46 -25.15 -38.97
C GLY A 6 14.34 -23.91 -39.26
N ARG A 7 13.81 -22.69 -39.13
CA ARG A 7 14.54 -21.41 -39.18
C ARG A 7 14.72 -20.83 -37.78
N PHE A 8 15.89 -20.29 -37.54
CA PHE A 8 16.27 -19.68 -36.26
C PHE A 8 16.40 -18.18 -36.43
N ILE A 9 15.49 -17.44 -35.80
CA ILE A 9 15.55 -15.99 -35.78
C ILE A 9 16.20 -15.55 -34.48
N LEU A 10 17.18 -14.66 -34.63
CA LEU A 10 17.86 -14.07 -33.49
C LEU A 10 17.17 -12.78 -33.11
N ILE A 11 16.39 -12.85 -32.03
CA ILE A 11 15.80 -11.69 -31.41
C ILE A 11 16.86 -10.89 -30.62
N PRO A 12 16.77 -9.56 -30.59
CA PRO A 12 17.61 -8.71 -29.75
C PRO A 12 17.54 -9.13 -28.28
N GLN A 13 18.66 -9.03 -27.57
CA GLN A 13 18.76 -9.50 -26.19
C GLN A 13 18.30 -8.43 -25.20
N PRO A 14 17.72 -8.81 -24.05
CA PRO A 14 17.28 -7.84 -23.04
C PRO A 14 18.40 -6.90 -22.54
N GLY A 15 19.64 -7.38 -22.38
CA GLY A 15 20.75 -6.53 -21.92
C GLY A 15 21.16 -5.45 -22.92
N GLU A 16 20.94 -5.69 -24.22
CA GLU A 16 21.22 -4.71 -25.27
C GLU A 16 20.26 -3.52 -25.20
N ALA A 17 19.05 -3.73 -24.67
CA ALA A 17 18.01 -2.70 -24.61
C ALA A 17 18.41 -1.48 -23.78
N LEU A 18 19.09 -1.67 -22.64
CA LEU A 18 19.57 -0.54 -21.82
C LEU A 18 20.95 -0.03 -22.26
N ALA A 19 21.79 -0.91 -22.83
CA ALA A 19 23.13 -0.54 -23.27
C ALA A 19 23.09 0.39 -24.49
N ASP A 20 22.23 0.09 -25.47
CA ASP A 20 22.02 0.91 -26.67
C ASP A 20 20.54 0.78 -27.12
N PRO A 21 19.63 1.57 -26.52
CA PRO A 21 18.20 1.51 -26.83
C PRO A 21 17.88 1.70 -28.30
N GLU A 22 18.56 2.62 -28.98
CA GLU A 22 18.31 2.95 -30.39
C GLU A 22 18.68 1.78 -31.29
N LYS A 23 19.88 1.22 -31.11
CA LYS A 23 20.30 0.04 -31.87
C LYS A 23 19.40 -1.17 -31.56
N TRP A 24 19.10 -1.43 -30.29
CA TRP A 24 18.23 -2.54 -29.89
C TRP A 24 16.83 -2.42 -30.52
N ASN A 25 16.27 -1.21 -30.55
CA ASN A 25 15.00 -0.96 -31.22
C ASN A 25 15.11 -1.20 -32.73
N SER A 26 16.16 -0.67 -33.37
CA SER A 26 16.40 -0.86 -34.80
C SER A 26 16.56 -2.34 -35.17
N ASP A 27 17.25 -3.13 -34.34
CA ASP A 27 17.40 -4.56 -34.56
C ASP A 27 16.04 -5.28 -34.47
N TRP A 28 15.13 -4.84 -33.59
CA TRP A 28 13.75 -5.35 -33.55
C TRP A 28 12.96 -4.98 -34.80
N GLU A 29 13.04 -3.72 -35.26
CA GLU A 29 12.36 -3.29 -36.50
C GLU A 29 12.86 -4.09 -37.71
N ALA A 30 14.17 -4.38 -37.77
CA ALA A 30 14.73 -5.23 -38.82
C ALA A 30 14.14 -6.66 -38.76
N VAL A 31 13.98 -7.24 -37.56
CA VAL A 31 13.31 -8.55 -37.42
C VAL A 31 11.87 -8.49 -37.93
N PHE A 32 11.12 -7.43 -37.62
CA PHE A 32 9.73 -7.29 -38.08
C PHE A 32 9.62 -7.15 -39.60
N GLN A 33 10.58 -6.46 -40.22
CA GLN A 33 10.63 -6.27 -41.67
C GLN A 33 11.10 -7.52 -42.42
N GLU A 34 12.14 -8.19 -41.91
CA GLU A 34 12.73 -9.38 -42.55
C GLU A 34 11.86 -10.63 -42.36
N HIS A 35 11.05 -10.67 -41.29
CA HIS A 35 10.29 -11.84 -40.87
C HIS A 35 8.85 -11.49 -40.46
N PRO A 36 8.01 -10.97 -41.38
CA PRO A 36 6.62 -10.61 -41.06
C PRO A 36 5.77 -11.79 -40.58
N GLU A 37 6.14 -13.03 -40.89
CA GLU A 37 5.45 -14.22 -40.40
C GLU A 37 5.54 -14.38 -38.87
N VAL A 38 6.54 -13.78 -38.23
CA VAL A 38 6.84 -13.96 -36.80
C VAL A 38 6.24 -12.90 -35.90
N VAL A 39 5.49 -11.98 -36.50
CA VAL A 39 4.72 -10.97 -35.78
C VAL A 39 3.23 -11.30 -35.73
N THR A 40 2.83 -12.44 -36.32
CA THR A 40 1.42 -12.88 -36.36
C THR A 40 0.96 -13.48 -35.01
N PRO A 41 -0.31 -13.26 -34.62
CA PRO A 41 -0.91 -13.91 -33.45
C PRO A 41 -0.78 -15.45 -33.45
N GLU A 42 -1.02 -16.07 -34.61
CA GLU A 42 -0.88 -17.51 -34.85
C GLU A 42 0.50 -18.03 -34.45
N TYR A 43 1.54 -17.37 -34.94
CA TYR A 43 2.92 -17.77 -34.71
C TYR A 43 3.29 -17.72 -33.22
N HIS A 44 2.89 -16.67 -32.51
CA HIS A 44 3.20 -16.53 -31.08
C HIS A 44 2.43 -17.54 -30.23
N PHE A 45 1.17 -17.80 -30.60
CA PHE A 45 0.37 -18.87 -29.97
C PHE A 45 1.03 -20.24 -30.15
N GLU A 46 1.51 -20.56 -31.35
CA GLU A 46 2.22 -21.82 -31.61
C GLU A 46 3.53 -21.92 -30.84
N CYS A 47 4.28 -20.83 -30.72
CA CYS A 47 5.49 -20.77 -29.91
C CYS A 47 5.20 -21.06 -28.43
N GLU A 48 4.24 -20.38 -27.83
CA GLU A 48 3.87 -20.59 -26.43
C GLU A 48 3.31 -22.00 -26.20
N LEU A 49 2.50 -22.51 -27.13
CA LEU A 49 1.98 -23.89 -27.06
C LEU A 49 3.12 -24.91 -27.14
N CYS A 50 4.11 -24.67 -28.01
CA CYS A 50 5.29 -25.52 -28.15
C CYS A 50 6.15 -25.50 -26.89
N ASP A 51 6.36 -24.33 -26.29
CA ASP A 51 7.09 -24.17 -25.03
C ASP A 51 6.35 -24.87 -23.88
N ASN A 52 5.02 -24.74 -23.81
CA ASN A 52 4.19 -25.44 -22.83
C ASN A 52 4.31 -26.96 -22.97
N LYS A 53 4.31 -27.50 -24.19
CA LYS A 53 4.46 -28.94 -24.47
C LYS A 53 5.86 -29.48 -24.22
N LYS A 54 6.92 -28.71 -24.54
CA LYS A 54 8.33 -29.11 -24.37
C LYS A 54 8.76 -29.11 -22.92
N SER A 55 8.25 -28.15 -22.17
CA SER A 55 8.60 -28.04 -20.78
C SER A 55 8.05 -29.29 -20.06
N THR A 56 8.88 -29.99 -19.29
CA THR A 56 8.42 -31.07 -18.38
C THR A 56 7.51 -30.54 -17.26
N TYR A 57 7.03 -29.31 -17.40
CA TYR A 57 6.08 -28.73 -16.48
C TYR A 57 4.73 -29.41 -16.75
N SER A 58 4.10 -29.89 -15.69
CA SER A 58 2.69 -30.23 -15.74
C SER A 58 1.90 -28.96 -16.11
N LEU A 59 0.81 -29.12 -16.86
CA LEU A 59 -0.20 -28.08 -17.12
C LEU A 59 -0.46 -27.19 -15.89
N ASN A 60 -0.48 -27.80 -14.70
CA ASN A 60 -0.58 -27.13 -13.40
C ASN A 60 0.40 -25.99 -13.17
N LYS A 61 1.66 -26.10 -13.59
CA LYS A 61 2.65 -25.02 -13.41
C LYS A 61 2.48 -23.90 -14.43
N THR A 62 2.04 -24.22 -15.65
CA THR A 62 1.67 -23.20 -16.63
C THR A 62 0.44 -22.43 -16.15
N LEU A 63 -0.55 -23.13 -15.59
CA LEU A 63 -1.71 -22.53 -14.93
C LEU A 63 -1.33 -21.69 -13.71
N ASP A 64 -0.37 -22.14 -12.90
CA ASP A 64 0.16 -21.35 -11.76
C ASP A 64 0.85 -20.06 -12.24
N ARG A 65 1.66 -20.16 -13.31
CA ARG A 65 2.29 -18.99 -13.96
C ARG A 65 1.25 -18.03 -14.52
N TYR A 66 0.24 -18.55 -15.23
CA TYR A 66 -0.86 -17.76 -15.76
C TYR A 66 -1.65 -17.09 -14.63
N SER A 67 -2.03 -17.83 -13.59
CA SER A 67 -2.73 -17.31 -12.41
C SER A 67 -1.94 -16.19 -11.74
N THR A 68 -0.63 -16.37 -11.60
CA THR A 68 0.21 -15.40 -10.93
C THR A 68 0.38 -14.14 -11.78
N ASN A 69 0.55 -14.28 -13.09
CA ASN A 69 0.57 -13.13 -13.99
C ASN A 69 -0.82 -12.45 -14.08
N LEU A 70 -1.91 -13.19 -13.99
CA LEU A 70 -3.29 -12.68 -13.98
C LEU A 70 -3.55 -11.87 -12.71
N LEU A 71 -3.28 -12.43 -11.54
CA LEU A 71 -3.34 -11.71 -10.26
C LEU A 71 -2.40 -10.52 -10.26
N GLY A 72 -1.24 -10.67 -10.90
CA GLY A 72 -0.32 -9.57 -11.09
C GLY A 72 -0.89 -8.48 -11.99
N SER A 73 -1.64 -8.81 -13.03
CA SER A 73 -2.17 -7.84 -14.00
C SER A 73 -3.48 -7.19 -13.51
N CYS A 74 -4.28 -7.91 -12.73
CA CYS A 74 -5.53 -7.44 -12.14
C CYS A 74 -5.31 -6.74 -10.80
N SER A 75 -4.25 -7.06 -10.06
CA SER A 75 -4.01 -6.40 -8.78
C SER A 75 -3.50 -4.97 -9.00
N PRO A 76 -4.14 -3.94 -8.42
CA PRO A 76 -3.62 -2.57 -8.42
C PRO A 76 -2.26 -2.45 -7.71
N THR A 77 -1.78 -3.52 -7.06
CA THR A 77 -0.52 -3.53 -6.32
C THR A 77 0.72 -3.83 -7.15
N THR A 78 0.66 -4.44 -8.34
CA THR A 78 1.90 -4.75 -9.11
C THR A 78 2.59 -3.55 -9.74
N SER A 79 1.90 -2.42 -9.77
CA SER A 79 2.46 -1.11 -10.10
C SER A 79 2.92 -0.30 -8.87
N ARG A 80 3.01 -0.90 -7.66
CA ARG A 80 3.50 -0.20 -6.45
C ARG A 80 4.99 -0.51 -6.16
N PRO A 81 5.91 0.45 -6.31
CA PRO A 81 7.26 0.38 -5.72
C PRO A 81 7.16 0.46 -4.19
N ALA A 82 8.03 -0.27 -3.49
CA ALA A 82 8.20 -0.10 -2.05
C ALA A 82 8.93 1.23 -1.80
N GLY A 83 8.18 2.30 -1.53
CA GLY A 83 8.73 3.64 -1.21
C GLY A 83 8.12 4.81 -1.99
N CYS A 84 7.30 4.54 -3.00
CA CYS A 84 6.43 5.56 -3.62
C CYS A 84 5.01 5.42 -3.05
N ARG A 85 4.49 6.52 -2.50
CA ARG A 85 3.11 6.67 -2.02
C ARG A 85 2.09 6.48 -3.16
N PRO A 86 0.79 6.29 -2.85
CA PRO A 86 -0.20 5.84 -3.82
C PRO A 86 -0.40 6.93 -4.87
N ALA A 87 0.12 6.66 -6.05
CA ALA A 87 -0.11 7.51 -7.20
C ALA A 87 -0.75 6.68 -8.32
N ALA A 88 -0.42 5.42 -8.59
CA ALA A 88 -0.91 4.72 -9.80
C ALA A 88 -2.45 4.65 -10.08
N GLN A 89 -3.35 4.79 -9.09
CA GLN A 89 -4.81 4.87 -9.31
C GLN A 89 -5.36 6.32 -9.22
N SER A 90 -4.68 7.19 -8.48
CA SER A 90 -4.84 8.65 -8.54
C SER A 90 -4.01 9.29 -9.66
N ASP A 91 -3.22 8.52 -10.41
CA ASP A 91 -2.20 9.01 -11.33
C ASP A 91 -2.77 9.23 -12.71
N SER A 92 -3.69 8.38 -13.19
CA SER A 92 -4.40 8.72 -14.42
C SER A 92 -5.13 10.05 -14.23
N THR A 93 -5.87 10.20 -13.12
CA THR A 93 -6.51 11.48 -12.76
C THR A 93 -5.52 12.59 -12.43
N GLN A 94 -4.34 12.33 -11.83
CA GLN A 94 -3.30 13.36 -11.63
C GLN A 94 -2.63 13.75 -12.94
N PHE A 95 -2.29 12.82 -13.84
CA PHE A 95 -1.73 13.11 -15.16
C PHE A 95 -2.74 13.93 -15.98
N PHE A 96 -4.02 13.54 -15.99
CA PHE A 96 -5.07 14.34 -16.62
C PHE A 96 -5.29 15.67 -15.89
N ALA A 97 -5.17 15.73 -14.56
CA ALA A 97 -5.19 16.99 -13.80
C ALA A 97 -3.95 17.87 -14.03
N HIS A 98 -2.85 17.29 -14.50
CA HIS A 98 -1.61 17.98 -14.91
C HIS A 98 -1.58 18.32 -16.40
N ASP A 99 -2.75 18.27 -17.07
CA ASP A 99 -2.87 18.57 -18.49
C ASP A 99 -1.92 17.71 -19.36
N LEU A 100 -1.88 16.40 -19.07
CA LEU A 100 -1.09 15.41 -19.81
C LEU A 100 -1.27 15.58 -21.32
N GLU A 101 -2.52 15.72 -21.77
CA GLU A 101 -2.84 15.81 -23.19
C GLU A 101 -2.17 17.03 -23.84
N ALA A 102 -2.33 18.24 -23.30
CA ALA A 102 -1.70 19.40 -23.91
C ALA A 102 -0.17 19.36 -23.78
N ARG A 103 0.37 18.91 -22.64
CA ARG A 103 1.82 18.78 -22.45
C ARG A 103 2.44 17.75 -23.40
N TRP A 104 1.78 16.62 -23.61
CA TRP A 104 2.26 15.58 -24.51
C TRP A 104 2.17 15.98 -25.98
N LEU A 105 1.06 16.62 -26.38
CA LEU A 105 0.87 17.12 -27.75
C LEU A 105 1.84 18.27 -28.07
N SER A 106 2.11 19.16 -27.11
CA SER A 106 3.06 20.27 -27.26
C SER A 106 4.54 19.82 -27.22
N ALA A 107 4.84 18.65 -26.67
CA ALA A 107 6.19 18.11 -26.69
C ALA A 107 6.68 17.91 -28.14
N SER A 108 7.99 18.03 -28.38
CA SER A 108 8.53 17.71 -29.70
C SER A 108 8.52 16.20 -29.94
N ARG A 109 8.51 15.78 -31.21
CA ARG A 109 8.68 14.36 -31.59
C ARG A 109 9.91 13.74 -30.95
N ALA A 110 11.01 14.48 -30.85
CA ALA A 110 12.24 14.02 -30.22
C ALA A 110 12.07 13.74 -28.71
N ILE A 111 11.35 14.60 -27.99
CA ILE A 111 11.03 14.40 -26.56
C ILE A 111 10.14 13.16 -26.40
N ARG A 112 9.03 13.07 -27.16
CA ARG A 112 8.14 11.90 -27.10
C ARG A 112 8.89 10.59 -27.39
N ARG A 113 9.70 10.57 -28.46
CA ARG A 113 10.53 9.41 -28.82
C ARG A 113 11.47 9.02 -27.68
N LYS A 114 12.16 9.98 -27.07
CA LYS A 114 13.09 9.72 -25.95
C LYS A 114 12.40 8.96 -24.82
N HIS A 115 11.24 9.43 -24.37
CA HIS A 115 10.51 8.81 -23.26
C HIS A 115 9.95 7.43 -23.63
N LEU A 116 9.35 7.30 -24.83
CA LEU A 116 8.84 6.03 -25.34
C LEU A 116 9.95 4.97 -25.49
N LEU A 117 11.07 5.34 -26.08
CA LEU A 117 12.21 4.45 -26.28
C LEU A 117 12.83 4.04 -24.94
N GLY A 118 13.02 5.01 -24.04
CA GLY A 118 13.50 4.75 -22.68
C GLY A 118 12.59 3.77 -21.92
N ALA A 119 11.27 3.94 -22.03
CA ALA A 119 10.30 3.02 -21.46
C ALA A 119 10.37 1.63 -22.07
N LEU A 120 10.36 1.50 -23.40
CA LEU A 120 10.49 0.22 -24.10
C LEU A 120 11.76 -0.53 -23.67
N ALA A 121 12.89 0.14 -23.67
CA ALA A 121 14.18 -0.40 -23.25
C ALA A 121 14.18 -0.84 -21.79
N ALA A 122 13.69 0.01 -20.88
CA ALA A 122 13.63 -0.29 -19.46
C ALA A 122 12.72 -1.48 -19.12
N ILE A 123 11.57 -1.59 -19.79
CA ILE A 123 10.64 -2.72 -19.57
C ILE A 123 11.19 -4.02 -20.17
N CYS A 124 11.69 -3.98 -21.41
CA CYS A 124 12.18 -5.18 -22.09
C CYS A 124 13.49 -5.71 -21.50
N SER A 125 14.37 -4.85 -20.99
CA SER A 125 15.61 -5.30 -20.32
C SER A 125 15.38 -6.09 -19.04
N ARG A 126 14.29 -5.80 -18.33
CA ARG A 126 14.00 -6.38 -17.02
C ARG A 126 13.50 -7.81 -17.10
N ALA A 127 12.72 -8.17 -18.11
CA ALA A 127 12.18 -9.53 -18.23
C ALA A 127 12.35 -10.10 -19.64
N GLY A 128 13.00 -11.26 -19.74
CA GLY A 128 13.23 -11.90 -21.03
C GLY A 128 11.96 -12.27 -21.79
N ASN A 129 10.88 -12.62 -21.08
CA ASN A 129 9.58 -12.84 -21.69
C ASN A 129 8.95 -11.54 -22.21
N LEU A 130 9.03 -10.42 -21.47
CA LEU A 130 8.52 -9.13 -21.96
C LEU A 130 9.31 -8.64 -23.19
N ASN A 131 10.62 -8.86 -23.24
CA ASN A 131 11.40 -8.61 -24.46
C ASN A 131 10.90 -9.46 -25.63
N ALA A 132 10.68 -10.76 -25.45
CA ALA A 132 10.14 -11.63 -26.50
C ALA A 132 8.73 -11.20 -26.94
N THR A 133 7.89 -10.80 -25.97
CA THR A 133 6.54 -10.26 -26.19
C THR A 133 6.53 -8.98 -27.02
N ARG A 134 7.66 -8.28 -27.20
CA ARG A 134 7.71 -7.13 -28.12
C ARG A 134 7.24 -7.50 -29.53
N GLY A 135 7.52 -8.73 -29.99
CA GLY A 135 7.00 -9.22 -31.28
C GLY A 135 5.48 -9.39 -31.34
N HIS A 136 4.77 -9.33 -30.21
CA HIS A 136 3.30 -9.40 -30.12
C HIS A 136 2.66 -8.02 -30.24
N CYS A 137 3.46 -6.95 -30.07
CA CYS A 137 2.99 -5.59 -29.90
C CYS A 137 3.54 -4.65 -30.99
N VAL A 138 3.84 -5.19 -32.18
CA VAL A 138 4.56 -4.47 -33.24
C VAL A 138 3.82 -3.21 -33.65
N THR A 139 2.50 -3.31 -33.85
CA THR A 139 1.65 -2.19 -34.29
C THR A 139 1.40 -1.19 -33.16
N GLU A 140 1.11 -1.69 -31.96
CA GLU A 140 0.75 -0.89 -30.79
C GLU A 140 1.94 -0.11 -30.27
N LEU A 141 3.12 -0.73 -30.24
CA LEU A 141 4.36 -0.15 -29.72
C LEU A 141 5.33 0.32 -30.82
N ASP A 142 4.83 0.56 -32.03
CA ASP A 142 5.59 1.17 -33.12
C ASP A 142 6.05 2.58 -32.74
N LEU A 143 7.36 2.73 -32.52
CA LEU A 143 7.97 3.95 -31.99
C LEU A 143 7.84 5.15 -32.96
N PRO A 144 8.11 5.01 -34.27
CA PRO A 144 7.74 6.01 -35.28
C PRO A 144 6.30 6.51 -35.16
N ARG A 145 5.30 5.63 -35.09
CA ARG A 145 3.88 6.00 -34.98
C ARG A 145 3.58 6.71 -33.66
N LEU A 146 3.94 6.12 -32.52
CA LEU A 146 3.65 6.67 -31.20
C LEU A 146 4.30 8.04 -30.93
N SER A 147 5.47 8.30 -31.53
CA SER A 147 6.20 9.57 -31.33
C SER A 147 5.81 10.69 -32.30
N SER A 148 5.11 10.37 -33.39
CA SER A 148 4.85 11.26 -34.53
C SER A 148 4.11 12.56 -34.14
N ASP A 149 2.80 12.49 -34.01
CA ASP A 149 1.91 13.59 -33.59
C ASP A 149 1.59 13.57 -32.09
N GLY A 150 1.84 12.46 -31.42
CA GLY A 150 1.50 12.24 -30.01
C GLY A 150 0.07 11.72 -29.80
N GLN A 151 -0.82 11.87 -30.78
CA GLN A 151 -2.21 11.41 -30.71
C GLN A 151 -2.29 9.89 -30.63
N SER A 152 -1.47 9.20 -31.43
CA SER A 152 -1.41 7.73 -31.43
C SER A 152 -1.08 7.14 -30.05
N PHE A 153 -0.26 7.84 -29.25
CA PHE A 153 0.03 7.43 -27.87
C PHE A 153 -1.14 7.67 -26.93
N LEU A 154 -1.82 8.81 -27.04
CA LEU A 154 -2.98 9.14 -26.20
C LEU A 154 -4.15 8.18 -26.46
N ASP A 155 -4.37 7.80 -27.72
CA ASP A 155 -5.43 6.85 -28.09
C ASP A 155 -5.13 5.45 -27.53
N LEU A 156 -3.88 5.01 -27.63
CA LEU A 156 -3.44 3.76 -27.02
C LEU A 156 -3.58 3.81 -25.49
N LEU A 157 -3.19 4.93 -24.87
CA LEU A 157 -3.33 5.13 -23.44
C LEU A 157 -4.80 5.05 -23.00
N ARG A 158 -5.71 5.76 -23.68
CA ARG A 158 -7.16 5.70 -23.41
C ARG A 158 -7.72 4.29 -23.55
N SER A 159 -7.28 3.54 -24.56
CA SER A 159 -7.72 2.15 -24.76
C SER A 159 -7.29 1.21 -23.63
N ALA A 160 -6.20 1.54 -22.92
CA ALA A 160 -5.64 0.77 -21.83
C ALA A 160 -6.18 1.19 -20.44
N LEU A 161 -6.76 2.39 -20.32
CA LEU A 161 -7.37 2.86 -19.08
C LEU A 161 -8.66 2.09 -18.78
N LEU A 162 -9.01 1.97 -17.50
CA LEU A 162 -10.30 1.42 -17.07
C LEU A 162 -11.35 2.53 -17.07
N ASP A 163 -12.58 2.20 -17.46
CA ASP A 163 -13.69 3.16 -17.50
C ASP A 163 -14.12 3.54 -16.07
N ASP A 164 -14.05 2.59 -15.14
CA ASP A 164 -14.29 2.77 -13.71
C ASP A 164 -13.07 2.24 -12.93
N SER A 165 -12.36 3.15 -12.27
CA SER A 165 -11.19 2.82 -11.45
C SER A 165 -11.56 2.31 -10.05
N SER A 166 -12.83 2.43 -9.63
CA SER A 166 -13.33 1.93 -8.36
C SER A 166 -13.56 0.41 -8.36
N VAL A 167 -13.60 -0.20 -9.55
CA VAL A 167 -13.77 -1.64 -9.74
C VAL A 167 -12.46 -2.27 -10.19
N ILE A 168 -11.95 -3.21 -9.41
CA ILE A 168 -10.83 -4.05 -9.83
C ILE A 168 -11.38 -5.10 -10.79
N PRO A 169 -10.97 -5.10 -12.08
CA PRO A 169 -11.52 -6.04 -13.03
C PRO A 169 -11.03 -7.46 -12.70
N ASN A 170 -11.97 -8.40 -12.61
CA ASN A 170 -11.71 -9.82 -12.36
C ASN A 170 -11.07 -10.54 -13.58
N LYS A 171 -11.06 -9.88 -14.74
CA LYS A 171 -10.47 -10.33 -15.99
C LYS A 171 -9.56 -9.25 -16.55
N PRO A 172 -8.45 -9.59 -17.21
CA PRO A 172 -7.62 -8.59 -17.87
C PRO A 172 -8.45 -7.89 -18.95
N ARG A 173 -8.42 -6.55 -18.97
CA ARG A 173 -8.89 -5.80 -20.14
C ARG A 173 -7.88 -6.00 -21.26
N TYR A 174 -8.33 -6.57 -22.36
CA TYR A 174 -7.49 -6.72 -23.55
C TYR A 174 -7.56 -5.46 -24.40
N ILE A 175 -6.39 -5.04 -24.90
CA ILE A 175 -6.30 -3.90 -25.80
C ILE A 175 -6.68 -4.38 -27.20
N ALA A 176 -7.79 -3.87 -27.72
CA ALA A 176 -8.34 -4.26 -29.02
C ALA A 176 -7.29 -4.09 -30.14
N HIS A 177 -7.23 -5.07 -31.04
CA HIS A 177 -6.39 -5.00 -32.23
C HIS A 177 -6.96 -5.95 -33.30
N PRO A 178 -7.24 -5.49 -34.53
CA PRO A 178 -8.00 -6.26 -35.51
C PRO A 178 -7.50 -7.69 -35.77
N GLU A 179 -6.18 -7.87 -35.92
CA GLU A 179 -5.60 -9.19 -36.18
C GLU A 179 -5.70 -10.12 -34.96
N TRP A 180 -5.49 -9.56 -33.76
CA TRP A 180 -5.59 -10.27 -32.49
C TRP A 180 -7.05 -10.64 -32.22
N ASP A 181 -7.98 -9.72 -32.43
CA ASP A 181 -9.42 -9.94 -32.25
C ASP A 181 -9.96 -10.99 -33.25
N ALA A 182 -9.53 -10.93 -34.52
CA ALA A 182 -9.87 -11.94 -35.51
C ALA A 182 -9.35 -13.33 -35.14
N PHE A 183 -8.08 -13.40 -34.70
CA PHE A 183 -7.50 -14.66 -34.22
C PHE A 183 -8.18 -15.17 -32.94
N SER A 184 -8.58 -14.27 -32.03
CA SER A 184 -9.36 -14.59 -30.83
C SER A 184 -10.68 -15.25 -31.20
N ALA A 185 -11.44 -14.62 -32.09
CA ALA A 185 -12.73 -15.13 -32.53
C ALA A 185 -12.58 -16.52 -33.17
N LYS A 186 -11.51 -16.73 -33.95
CA LYS A 186 -11.18 -18.04 -34.54
C LYS A 186 -10.87 -19.09 -33.46
N GLN A 187 -10.10 -18.74 -32.44
CA GLN A 187 -9.82 -19.67 -31.33
C GLN A 187 -11.07 -19.93 -30.49
N GLU A 188 -11.90 -18.92 -30.23
CA GLU A 188 -13.13 -19.06 -29.43
C GLU A 188 -14.20 -19.92 -30.12
N ALA A 189 -14.28 -19.86 -31.45
CA ALA A 189 -15.17 -20.71 -32.24
C ALA A 189 -14.79 -22.21 -32.18
N ARG A 190 -13.57 -22.55 -31.74
CA ARG A 190 -13.13 -23.94 -31.58
C ARG A 190 -13.63 -24.51 -30.25
N THR A 191 -14.48 -25.54 -30.34
CA THR A 191 -15.02 -26.28 -29.18
C THR A 191 -14.07 -27.38 -28.68
N ASP A 192 -13.05 -27.73 -29.45
CA ASP A 192 -12.13 -28.86 -29.22
C ASP A 192 -10.81 -28.46 -28.56
N ARG A 193 -10.69 -27.23 -28.04
CA ARG A 193 -9.44 -26.71 -27.47
C ARG A 193 -9.04 -27.46 -26.21
N THR A 194 -7.78 -27.89 -26.16
CA THR A 194 -7.20 -28.45 -24.93
C THR A 194 -6.93 -27.32 -23.91
N ASP A 195 -6.81 -27.66 -22.63
CA ASP A 195 -6.48 -26.67 -21.60
C ASP A 195 -5.09 -26.05 -21.85
N GLU A 196 -4.13 -26.79 -22.42
CA GLU A 196 -2.84 -26.24 -22.84
C GLU A 196 -3.00 -25.15 -23.90
N GLU A 197 -3.90 -25.35 -24.87
CA GLU A 197 -4.21 -24.34 -25.88
C GLU A 197 -4.88 -23.12 -25.24
N LYS A 198 -5.88 -23.32 -24.36
CA LYS A 198 -6.53 -22.20 -23.66
C LYS A 198 -5.54 -21.39 -22.82
N VAL A 199 -4.61 -22.05 -22.13
CA VAL A 199 -3.58 -21.39 -21.31
C VAL A 199 -2.54 -20.69 -22.15
N ALA A 200 -2.00 -21.33 -23.19
CA ALA A 200 -1.05 -20.70 -24.11
C ALA A 200 -1.63 -19.42 -24.70
N TRP A 201 -2.89 -19.49 -25.11
CA TRP A 201 -3.65 -18.36 -25.60
C TRP A 201 -3.76 -17.22 -24.57
N ALA A 202 -4.27 -17.54 -23.38
CA ALA A 202 -4.50 -16.56 -22.35
C ALA A 202 -3.19 -15.91 -21.86
N GLU A 203 -2.09 -16.66 -21.85
CA GLU A 203 -0.77 -16.16 -21.49
C GLU A 203 -0.21 -15.18 -22.53
N VAL A 204 -0.29 -15.50 -23.82
CA VAL A 204 0.13 -14.60 -24.91
C VAL A 204 -0.60 -13.27 -24.84
N TYR A 205 -1.92 -13.31 -24.62
CA TYR A 205 -2.78 -12.12 -24.49
C TYR A 205 -2.39 -11.24 -23.31
N MET A 206 -2.27 -11.87 -22.15
CA MET A 206 -1.94 -11.19 -20.92
C MET A 206 -0.53 -10.62 -20.97
N LEU A 207 0.46 -11.32 -21.54
CA LEU A 207 1.79 -10.77 -21.73
C LEU A 207 1.77 -9.55 -22.66
N ARG A 208 1.04 -9.61 -23.78
CA ARG A 208 0.86 -8.48 -24.69
C ARG A 208 0.29 -7.26 -23.96
N THR A 209 -0.86 -7.41 -23.30
CA THR A 209 -1.47 -6.33 -22.50
C THR A 209 -0.51 -5.81 -21.44
N LYS A 210 0.17 -6.71 -20.70
CA LYS A 210 1.11 -6.36 -19.64
C LYS A 210 2.28 -5.53 -20.16
N LEU A 211 2.86 -5.89 -21.31
CA LEU A 211 3.94 -5.13 -21.93
C LEU A 211 3.46 -3.72 -22.31
N ILE A 212 2.31 -3.60 -22.98
CA ILE A 212 1.76 -2.31 -23.40
C ILE A 212 1.50 -1.42 -22.18
N CYS A 213 0.79 -1.92 -21.17
CA CYS A 213 0.49 -1.15 -19.96
C CYS A 213 1.75 -0.70 -19.21
N HIS A 214 2.78 -1.56 -19.12
CA HIS A 214 4.04 -1.18 -18.49
C HIS A 214 4.80 -0.11 -19.27
N VAL A 215 4.81 -0.18 -20.60
CA VAL A 215 5.47 0.83 -21.45
C VAL A 215 4.75 2.18 -21.35
N LEU A 216 3.41 2.18 -21.42
CA LEU A 216 2.61 3.38 -21.26
C LEU A 216 2.88 4.05 -19.90
N HIS A 217 2.78 3.28 -18.81
CA HIS A 217 3.01 3.78 -17.46
C HIS A 217 4.45 4.31 -17.30
N TYR A 218 5.46 3.55 -17.72
CA TYR A 218 6.85 3.99 -17.59
C TYR A 218 7.13 5.25 -18.44
N THR A 219 6.49 5.38 -19.60
CA THR A 219 6.55 6.61 -20.42
C THR A 219 6.02 7.80 -19.62
N LEU A 220 4.84 7.65 -19.00
CA LEU A 220 4.26 8.71 -18.16
C LEU A 220 5.18 9.07 -16.99
N CYS A 221 5.69 8.07 -16.23
CA CYS A 221 6.59 8.34 -15.11
C CYS A 221 7.80 9.15 -15.57
N THR A 222 8.49 8.73 -16.63
CA THR A 222 9.68 9.45 -17.08
C THR A 222 9.37 10.80 -17.71
N PHE A 223 8.21 10.98 -18.34
CA PHE A 223 7.79 12.25 -18.94
C PHE A 223 7.47 13.33 -17.90
N PHE A 224 7.00 12.92 -16.72
CA PHE A 224 6.72 13.79 -15.57
C PHE A 224 7.84 13.79 -14.51
N ASP A 225 9.02 13.24 -14.83
CA ASP A 225 10.15 13.12 -13.90
C ASP A 225 9.80 12.41 -12.58
N LEU A 226 8.84 11.48 -12.62
CA LEU A 226 8.46 10.62 -11.50
C LEU A 226 9.39 9.41 -11.42
N ALA A 227 9.52 8.87 -10.21
CA ALA A 227 10.29 7.66 -9.96
C ALA A 227 9.76 6.51 -10.84
N PRO A 228 10.62 5.85 -11.64
CA PRO A 228 10.16 4.81 -12.54
C PRO A 228 9.61 3.61 -11.78
N LEU A 229 8.56 2.98 -12.31
CA LEU A 229 7.95 1.81 -11.72
C LEU A 229 8.98 0.70 -11.48
N GLU A 230 9.05 0.15 -10.26
CA GLU A 230 9.81 -1.08 -9.97
C GLU A 230 9.00 -2.27 -10.50
N LEU A 231 9.51 -2.96 -11.53
CA LEU A 231 8.82 -4.12 -12.08
C LEU A 231 8.98 -5.29 -11.11
N ARG A 232 7.86 -5.80 -10.63
CA ARG A 232 7.83 -7.03 -9.85
C ARG A 232 8.08 -8.21 -10.77
N LEU A 233 9.29 -8.74 -10.66
CA LEU A 233 9.66 -9.96 -11.33
C LEU A 233 9.71 -11.08 -10.30
N GLU A 234 8.98 -12.14 -10.58
CA GLU A 234 8.93 -13.27 -9.66
C GLU A 234 10.15 -14.15 -9.78
N ARG A 235 10.66 -14.56 -8.63
CA ARG A 235 11.75 -15.52 -8.56
C ARG A 235 11.28 -16.88 -9.04
N LYS A 236 11.62 -17.22 -10.30
CA LYS A 236 11.50 -18.59 -10.80
C LYS A 236 12.24 -19.54 -9.87
N GLU A 237 11.68 -20.72 -9.62
CA GLU A 237 12.38 -21.76 -8.87
C GLU A 237 13.72 -22.05 -9.56
N LYS A 238 14.79 -22.09 -8.76
CA LYS A 238 16.06 -22.68 -9.19
C LYS A 238 15.82 -24.17 -9.34
N LYS A 239 15.19 -24.60 -10.44
CA LYS A 239 15.24 -26.00 -10.80
C LYS A 239 16.71 -26.37 -10.96
N ALA A 240 17.08 -27.55 -10.48
CA ALA A 240 18.25 -28.24 -11.00
C ALA A 240 17.93 -28.55 -12.47
N TRP A 241 18.08 -27.54 -13.34
CA TRP A 241 18.13 -27.77 -14.77
C TRP A 241 19.25 -28.79 -14.97
N LYS A 242 18.87 -30.04 -15.21
CA LYS A 242 19.82 -31.04 -15.70
C LYS A 242 20.42 -30.43 -16.96
N ARG A 243 21.76 -30.40 -17.02
CA ARG A 243 22.59 -29.53 -17.86
C ARG A 243 22.38 -29.60 -19.38
N ASP A 244 21.47 -30.43 -19.88
CA ASP A 244 21.34 -30.74 -21.31
C ASP A 244 19.95 -30.39 -21.81
N ASP A 245 19.63 -29.09 -21.94
CA ASP A 245 18.56 -28.67 -22.83
C ASP A 245 19.09 -28.77 -24.27
N PRO A 246 18.58 -29.71 -25.10
CA PRO A 246 19.07 -29.88 -26.46
C PRO A 246 18.96 -28.60 -27.30
N LEU A 247 18.01 -27.72 -26.99
CA LEU A 247 17.83 -26.45 -27.70
C LEU A 247 18.92 -25.43 -27.37
N GLN A 248 19.53 -25.52 -26.19
CA GLN A 248 20.63 -24.63 -25.82
C GLN A 248 21.88 -24.92 -26.66
N HIS A 249 22.18 -26.20 -26.95
CA HIS A 249 23.27 -26.57 -27.83
C HIS A 249 23.06 -26.07 -29.25
N VAL A 250 21.83 -26.19 -29.76
CA VAL A 250 21.46 -25.68 -31.08
C VAL A 250 21.61 -24.16 -31.14
N TYR A 251 21.17 -23.45 -30.09
CA TYR A 251 21.35 -22.00 -29.98
C TYR A 251 22.81 -21.57 -29.98
N ASP A 252 23.64 -22.21 -29.16
CA ASP A 252 25.07 -21.91 -29.08
C ASP A 252 25.76 -22.15 -30.43
N ALA A 253 25.37 -23.20 -31.16
CA ALA A 253 25.88 -23.49 -32.50
C ALA A 253 25.46 -22.43 -33.53
N LEU A 254 24.23 -21.91 -33.46
CA LEU A 254 23.74 -20.86 -34.36
C LEU A 254 24.38 -19.50 -34.10
N GLN A 255 24.54 -19.15 -32.82
CA GLN A 255 25.28 -17.95 -32.42
C GLN A 255 26.71 -18.02 -32.96
N THR A 256 27.37 -19.18 -32.78
CA THR A 256 28.72 -19.43 -33.31
C THR A 256 28.76 -19.34 -34.84
N ARG A 257 27.76 -19.89 -35.53
CA ARG A 257 27.68 -19.82 -37.01
C ARG A 257 27.47 -18.40 -37.51
N LYS A 258 26.63 -17.58 -36.85
CA LYS A 258 26.30 -16.23 -37.32
C LYS A 258 27.36 -15.19 -36.98
N PHE A 259 27.93 -15.26 -35.77
CA PHE A 259 28.84 -14.22 -35.26
C PHE A 259 30.29 -14.68 -35.12
N GLY A 260 30.57 -15.96 -35.36
CA GLY A 260 31.86 -16.56 -35.03
C GLY A 260 31.95 -16.98 -33.56
N PRO A 261 32.91 -17.85 -33.21
CA PRO A 261 33.00 -18.46 -31.88
C PRO A 261 33.31 -17.45 -30.77
N GLU A 262 34.16 -16.45 -31.04
CA GLU A 262 34.57 -15.46 -30.04
C GLU A 262 33.39 -14.57 -29.61
N ILE A 263 32.72 -13.95 -30.58
CA ILE A 263 31.55 -13.08 -30.32
C ILE A 263 30.40 -13.90 -29.72
N ALA A 264 30.15 -15.12 -30.19
CA ALA A 264 29.12 -15.99 -29.62
C ALA A 264 29.40 -16.32 -28.14
N GLN A 265 30.65 -16.61 -27.79
CA GLN A 265 31.05 -16.89 -26.41
C GLN A 265 30.92 -15.64 -25.53
N GLU A 266 31.30 -14.46 -26.04
CA GLU A 266 31.10 -13.18 -25.34
C GLU A 266 29.63 -12.90 -25.08
N ARG A 267 28.77 -13.02 -26.09
CA ARG A 267 27.32 -12.87 -25.95
C ARG A 267 26.73 -13.85 -24.94
N LYS A 268 27.21 -15.10 -24.91
CA LYS A 268 26.80 -16.09 -23.90
C LYS A 268 27.19 -15.66 -22.48
N LYS A 269 28.40 -15.11 -22.29
CA LYS A 269 28.84 -14.55 -21.01
C LYS A 269 27.98 -13.36 -20.59
N LEU A 270 27.69 -12.44 -21.51
CA LEU A 270 26.81 -11.30 -21.28
C LEU A 270 25.39 -11.75 -20.90
N GLN A 271 24.80 -12.69 -21.63
CA GLN A 271 23.48 -13.24 -21.32
C GLN A 271 23.43 -13.89 -19.93
N ALA A 272 24.49 -14.61 -19.54
CA ALA A 272 24.60 -15.19 -18.20
C ALA A 272 24.75 -14.11 -17.13
N ALA A 273 25.51 -13.04 -17.39
CA ALA A 273 25.65 -11.89 -16.51
C ALA A 273 24.32 -11.14 -16.34
N ASP A 274 23.64 -10.81 -17.43
CA ASP A 274 22.34 -10.14 -17.41
C ASP A 274 21.28 -11.00 -16.70
N HIS A 275 21.31 -12.32 -16.94
CA HIS A 275 20.42 -13.24 -16.24
C HIS A 275 20.70 -13.24 -14.74
N LYS A 276 21.97 -13.19 -14.33
CA LYS A 276 22.35 -13.08 -12.91
C LYS A 276 21.89 -11.74 -12.33
N ASP A 277 22.10 -10.63 -13.03
CA ASP A 277 21.70 -9.28 -12.63
C ASP A 277 20.18 -9.17 -12.44
N ARG A 278 19.41 -9.59 -13.44
CA ARG A 278 17.94 -9.70 -13.33
C ARG A 278 17.53 -10.55 -12.13
N ASN A 279 18.21 -11.66 -11.89
CA ASN A 279 17.92 -12.55 -10.76
C ASN A 279 18.27 -11.96 -9.39
N THR A 280 19.22 -11.04 -9.30
CA THR A 280 19.56 -10.36 -8.03
C THR A 280 18.51 -9.35 -7.60
N GLY A 281 17.77 -8.76 -8.56
CA GLY A 281 16.65 -7.87 -8.27
C GLY A 281 15.32 -8.56 -7.96
N LEU A 282 15.21 -9.88 -8.15
CA LEU A 282 13.94 -10.61 -7.96
C LEU A 282 13.58 -10.70 -6.48
N ARG A 283 12.42 -10.14 -6.15
CA ARG A 283 11.80 -10.26 -4.83
C ARG A 283 10.57 -11.16 -4.92
N ASN A 284 10.31 -11.93 -3.88
CA ASN A 284 9.03 -12.64 -3.79
C ASN A 284 7.93 -11.64 -3.41
N ALA A 285 6.79 -11.70 -4.07
CA ALA A 285 5.60 -10.95 -3.68
C ALA A 285 4.71 -11.80 -2.77
N CYS A 286 3.94 -11.13 -1.91
CA CYS A 286 2.87 -11.77 -1.16
C CYS A 286 1.74 -12.10 -2.13
N SER A 287 1.18 -13.31 -2.04
CA SER A 287 0.09 -13.78 -2.89
C SER A 287 -1.26 -13.18 -2.50
N TYR A 288 -1.40 -12.56 -1.33
CA TYR A 288 -2.63 -11.84 -0.98
C TYR A 288 -2.73 -10.56 -1.83
N PRO A 289 -3.76 -10.37 -2.68
CA PRO A 289 -3.85 -9.22 -3.61
C PRO A 289 -3.78 -7.86 -2.90
N GLY A 290 -4.36 -7.77 -1.70
CA GLY A 290 -4.32 -6.58 -0.85
C GLY A 290 -2.98 -6.35 -0.13
N CYS A 291 -1.94 -7.14 -0.38
CA CYS A 291 -0.63 -6.95 0.24
C CYS A 291 0.40 -6.44 -0.78
N THR A 292 1.13 -5.40 -0.38
CA THR A 292 2.22 -4.81 -1.19
C THR A 292 3.61 -5.27 -0.78
N ASN A 293 3.73 -6.09 0.28
CA ASN A 293 5.01 -6.49 0.81
C ASN A 293 5.80 -7.35 -0.19
N LEU A 294 7.05 -6.96 -0.39
CA LEU A 294 8.05 -7.71 -1.13
C LEU A 294 9.07 -8.30 -0.16
N SER A 295 9.61 -9.48 -0.46
CA SER A 295 10.70 -10.02 0.34
C SER A 295 11.91 -9.08 0.24
N PRO A 296 12.69 -8.91 1.32
CA PRO A 296 13.94 -8.18 1.29
C PRO A 296 14.86 -8.66 0.15
N ALA A 297 15.57 -7.73 -0.49
CA ALA A 297 16.50 -8.04 -1.59
C ALA A 297 17.66 -8.94 -1.15
N ASP A 298 18.09 -8.81 0.11
CA ASP A 298 19.12 -9.64 0.72
C ASP A 298 18.66 -11.09 1.01
N GLY A 299 17.36 -11.37 0.85
CA GLY A 299 16.77 -12.66 1.16
C GLY A 299 16.73 -13.00 2.66
N SER A 300 16.92 -12.01 3.54
CA SER A 300 16.97 -12.20 5.01
C SER A 300 15.65 -12.69 5.59
N SER A 301 14.51 -12.30 5.02
CA SER A 301 13.21 -12.85 5.38
C SER A 301 12.60 -13.66 4.24
N LYS A 302 12.30 -14.92 4.53
CA LYS A 302 11.60 -15.82 3.61
C LYS A 302 10.11 -15.71 3.86
N PHE A 303 9.36 -15.37 2.83
CA PHE A 303 7.90 -15.51 2.86
C PHE A 303 7.54 -16.98 3.06
N LYS A 304 6.54 -17.24 3.89
CA LYS A 304 6.06 -18.60 4.14
C LYS A 304 5.23 -19.06 2.95
N HIS A 305 5.43 -20.28 2.47
CA HIS A 305 4.55 -20.85 1.46
C HIS A 305 3.38 -21.58 2.13
N CYS A 306 2.26 -21.73 1.43
CA CYS A 306 1.21 -22.66 1.85
C CYS A 306 1.72 -24.11 1.69
N PRO A 307 1.83 -24.91 2.77
CA PRO A 307 2.42 -26.25 2.72
C PRO A 307 1.62 -27.18 1.79
N ARG A 308 0.28 -27.11 1.82
CA ARG A 308 -0.58 -27.94 0.96
C ARG A 308 -0.37 -27.68 -0.54
N CYS A 309 -0.25 -26.41 -0.94
CA CYS A 309 -0.01 -26.05 -2.33
C CYS A 309 1.40 -26.47 -2.77
N TYR A 310 2.40 -26.24 -1.91
CA TYR A 310 3.78 -26.56 -2.21
C TYR A 310 4.01 -28.07 -2.30
N GLU A 311 3.58 -28.83 -1.29
CA GLU A 311 3.78 -30.29 -1.24
C GLU A 311 2.89 -31.01 -2.27
N GLY A 312 1.60 -30.66 -2.34
CA GLY A 312 0.64 -31.38 -3.18
C GLY A 312 0.72 -31.05 -4.68
N THR A 313 1.00 -29.78 -5.01
CA THR A 313 0.92 -29.30 -6.41
C THR A 313 2.18 -28.60 -6.91
N GLN A 314 3.19 -28.46 -6.06
CA GLN A 314 4.42 -27.70 -6.35
C GLN A 314 4.14 -26.24 -6.74
N ARG A 315 3.04 -25.66 -6.25
CA ARG A 315 2.66 -24.25 -6.45
C ARG A 315 3.19 -23.40 -5.30
N ARG A 316 3.74 -22.24 -5.63
CA ARG A 316 4.37 -21.33 -4.65
C ARG A 316 3.44 -20.19 -4.29
N VAL A 317 2.47 -20.49 -3.43
CA VAL A 317 1.65 -19.44 -2.83
C VAL A 317 2.34 -18.89 -1.58
N LEU A 318 2.87 -17.67 -1.67
CA LEU A 318 3.77 -17.07 -0.67
C LEU A 318 3.05 -16.00 0.14
N TYR A 319 3.28 -15.95 1.44
CA TYR A 319 2.71 -14.95 2.33
C TYR A 319 3.80 -14.31 3.18
N CYS A 320 3.76 -12.98 3.27
CA CYS A 320 4.64 -12.23 4.17
C CYS A 320 4.27 -12.45 5.65
N SER A 321 3.02 -12.79 5.94
CA SER A 321 2.52 -13.03 7.30
C SER A 321 1.36 -14.03 7.32
N PRO A 322 1.08 -14.67 8.48
CA PRO A 322 -0.13 -15.49 8.65
C PRO A 322 -1.44 -14.71 8.46
N ILE A 323 -1.42 -13.39 8.68
CA ILE A 323 -2.59 -12.51 8.49
C ILE A 323 -2.95 -12.47 7.01
N CYS A 324 -1.98 -12.20 6.13
CA CYS A 324 -2.20 -12.21 4.68
C CYS A 324 -2.63 -13.59 4.18
N GLN A 325 -2.08 -14.68 4.76
CA GLN A 325 -2.52 -16.03 4.44
C GLN A 325 -4.00 -16.25 4.81
N LYS A 326 -4.43 -15.84 6.00
CA LYS A 326 -5.82 -15.98 6.45
C LYS A 326 -6.79 -15.13 5.62
N ALA A 327 -6.39 -13.90 5.26
CA ALA A 327 -7.19 -13.03 4.40
C ALA A 327 -7.38 -13.63 3.01
N ASP A 328 -6.28 -14.04 2.36
CA ASP A 328 -6.30 -14.70 1.05
C ASP A 328 -7.03 -16.06 1.08
N TRP A 329 -6.97 -16.77 2.22
CA TRP A 329 -7.70 -18.01 2.45
C TRP A 329 -9.20 -17.83 2.32
N LYS A 330 -9.77 -16.84 3.02
CA LYS A 330 -11.20 -16.52 2.96
C LYS A 330 -11.60 -16.06 1.56
N LEU A 331 -10.73 -15.29 0.90
CA LEU A 331 -11.02 -14.66 -0.38
C LEU A 331 -11.03 -15.65 -1.56
N ARG A 332 -9.94 -16.40 -1.76
CA ARG A 332 -9.74 -17.20 -2.98
C ARG A 332 -8.94 -18.48 -2.76
N HIS A 333 -7.96 -18.48 -1.87
CA HIS A 333 -7.01 -19.57 -1.78
C HIS A 333 -7.69 -20.88 -1.34
N LYS A 334 -8.71 -20.81 -0.46
CA LYS A 334 -9.44 -22.01 -0.01
C LYS A 334 -10.02 -22.81 -1.17
N ALA A 335 -10.52 -22.15 -2.22
CA ALA A 335 -11.14 -22.81 -3.37
C ALA A 335 -10.13 -23.69 -4.13
N VAL A 336 -8.89 -23.21 -4.26
CA VAL A 336 -7.84 -23.83 -5.07
C VAL A 336 -6.77 -24.57 -4.25
N CYS A 337 -6.76 -24.48 -2.92
CA CYS A 337 -5.66 -24.99 -2.08
C CYS A 337 -5.37 -26.47 -2.29
N GLY A 338 -4.13 -26.82 -2.65
CA GLY A 338 -3.68 -28.21 -2.80
C GLY A 338 -4.35 -28.99 -3.95
N LYS A 339 -5.17 -28.33 -4.77
CA LYS A 339 -5.81 -28.92 -5.96
C LYS A 339 -4.98 -28.62 -7.21
N ALA A 340 -5.00 -29.55 -8.17
CA ALA A 340 -4.63 -29.24 -9.55
C ALA A 340 -5.53 -28.10 -10.04
N LEU A 341 -4.94 -27.13 -10.73
CA LEU A 341 -5.71 -26.05 -11.34
C LEU A 341 -6.27 -26.55 -12.67
N SER A 342 -7.52 -26.21 -12.97
CA SER A 342 -8.05 -26.18 -14.33
C SER A 342 -7.88 -24.78 -14.94
N PHE A 343 -8.10 -24.65 -16.24
CA PHE A 343 -8.14 -23.32 -16.87
C PHE A 343 -9.24 -22.45 -16.24
N GLU A 344 -10.41 -23.02 -16.02
CA GLU A 344 -11.57 -22.35 -15.46
C GLU A 344 -11.29 -21.85 -14.04
N ASP A 345 -10.63 -22.65 -13.18
CA ASP A 345 -10.22 -22.24 -11.83
C ASP A 345 -9.34 -20.98 -11.81
N VAL A 346 -8.55 -20.79 -12.87
CA VAL A 346 -7.66 -19.62 -13.00
C VAL A 346 -8.36 -18.46 -13.67
N ALA A 347 -9.19 -18.71 -14.68
CA ALA A 347 -9.89 -17.70 -15.45
C ALA A 347 -11.02 -17.02 -14.67
N THR A 348 -11.58 -17.67 -13.65
CA THR A 348 -12.56 -17.09 -12.74
C THR A 348 -11.91 -16.72 -11.42
N VAL A 349 -11.27 -15.54 -11.35
CA VAL A 349 -11.03 -14.91 -10.05
C VAL A 349 -12.38 -14.39 -9.57
N PRO A 350 -12.89 -14.79 -8.38
CA PRO A 350 -14.13 -14.24 -7.86
C PRO A 350 -14.06 -12.71 -7.90
N ASP A 351 -15.14 -12.05 -8.35
CA ASP A 351 -15.29 -10.62 -8.09
C ASP A 351 -15.03 -10.41 -6.61
N ILE A 352 -14.08 -9.53 -6.29
CA ILE A 352 -13.84 -9.10 -4.92
C ILE A 352 -14.79 -7.91 -4.77
N PRO A 353 -15.99 -8.06 -4.17
CA PRO A 353 -16.80 -6.90 -3.90
C PRO A 353 -16.01 -6.05 -2.90
N LEU A 354 -15.83 -4.76 -3.19
CA LEU A 354 -15.62 -3.81 -2.11
C LEU A 354 -16.83 -3.98 -1.19
N ASP A 355 -16.59 -4.44 0.04
CA ASP A 355 -17.60 -4.97 0.98
C ASP A 355 -19.03 -4.43 0.76
N GLU A 356 -19.91 -5.25 0.17
CA GLU A 356 -21.31 -4.94 -0.15
C GLU A 356 -22.10 -4.46 1.10
N ARG A 357 -21.65 -4.86 2.30
CA ARG A 357 -22.28 -4.49 3.58
C ARG A 357 -21.96 -3.07 4.01
N LEU A 358 -20.79 -2.54 3.67
CA LEU A 358 -20.45 -1.13 3.88
C LEU A 358 -21.36 -0.23 3.04
N ARG A 359 -21.58 -0.60 1.77
CA ARG A 359 -22.53 0.12 0.89
C ARG A 359 -23.97 0.05 1.40
N SER A 360 -24.42 -1.11 1.90
CA SER A 360 -25.76 -1.29 2.46
C SER A 360 -26.00 -0.46 3.74
N ARG A 361 -25.00 -0.34 4.63
CA ARG A 361 -25.11 0.46 5.86
C ARG A 361 -25.12 1.96 5.57
N VAL A 362 -24.28 2.43 4.64
CA VAL A 362 -24.30 3.83 4.18
C VAL A 362 -25.66 4.15 3.55
N ALA A 363 -26.17 3.28 2.68
CA ALA A 363 -27.47 3.47 2.03
C ALA A 363 -28.67 3.41 3.01
N SER A 364 -28.64 2.58 4.05
CA SER A 364 -29.70 2.56 5.07
C SER A 364 -29.73 3.84 5.92
N ILE A 365 -28.55 4.43 6.17
CA ILE A 365 -28.41 5.70 6.89
C ILE A 365 -28.89 6.88 6.03
N GLU A 366 -28.66 6.83 4.71
CA GLU A 366 -29.15 7.84 3.76
C GLU A 366 -30.66 7.75 3.48
N SER A 367 -31.29 6.60 3.78
CA SER A 367 -32.70 6.33 3.43
C SER A 367 -33.76 6.88 4.40
N ASP A 368 -33.35 7.51 5.51
CA ASP A 368 -34.26 8.16 6.47
C ASP A 368 -34.03 9.70 6.49
N PRO A 369 -34.54 10.44 5.48
CA PRO A 369 -34.36 11.88 5.39
C PRO A 369 -35.41 12.60 6.24
N GLU A 370 -35.20 12.68 7.54
CA GLU A 370 -35.69 13.87 8.26
C GLU A 370 -34.87 15.09 7.79
N PRO A 371 -35.48 16.30 7.66
CA PRO A 371 -34.91 17.46 6.97
C PRO A 371 -33.78 18.17 7.74
N VAL A 372 -32.91 17.40 8.39
CA VAL A 372 -31.80 17.86 9.23
C VAL A 372 -30.47 17.87 8.46
N SER A 373 -30.33 17.11 7.37
CA SER A 373 -29.03 16.97 6.65
C SER A 373 -28.54 18.27 6.00
N ASP A 374 -29.44 19.05 5.40
CA ASP A 374 -29.03 20.21 4.60
C ASP A 374 -28.56 21.39 5.47
N ALA A 375 -29.08 21.53 6.69
CA ALA A 375 -28.67 22.59 7.61
C ALA A 375 -27.32 22.30 8.28
N ILE A 376 -27.07 21.05 8.68
CA ILE A 376 -25.85 20.70 9.45
C ILE A 376 -24.61 20.59 8.56
N ASN A 377 -24.76 20.17 7.30
CA ASN A 377 -23.65 20.09 6.34
C ASN A 377 -23.05 21.47 5.97
N THR A 378 -23.62 22.58 6.43
CA THR A 378 -23.15 23.94 6.11
C THR A 378 -22.34 24.62 7.22
N ILE A 379 -22.26 24.06 8.44
CA ILE A 379 -21.52 24.70 9.53
C ILE A 379 -20.05 24.27 9.45
N PRO A 380 -19.12 25.14 9.03
CA PRO A 380 -17.71 24.77 8.91
C PRO A 380 -17.12 24.52 10.29
N MET A 381 -16.28 23.49 10.38
CA MET A 381 -15.51 23.22 11.58
C MET A 381 -14.58 24.40 11.95
N PRO A 382 -14.49 24.77 13.24
CA PRO A 382 -13.57 25.81 13.68
C PRO A 382 -12.13 25.45 13.35
N ALA A 383 -11.38 26.35 12.71
CA ALA A 383 -10.03 26.08 12.27
C ALA A 383 -9.05 26.10 13.46
N ALA A 384 -8.08 25.17 13.50
CA ALA A 384 -7.16 25.01 14.63
C ALA A 384 -6.37 26.30 14.97
N HIS A 385 -6.03 27.13 13.98
CA HIS A 385 -5.32 28.38 14.21
C HIS A 385 -6.16 29.41 14.99
N GLN A 386 -7.49 29.34 14.90
CA GLN A 386 -8.38 30.27 15.62
C GLN A 386 -8.29 30.08 17.13
N ALA A 387 -7.95 28.88 17.60
CA ALA A 387 -7.71 28.59 19.01
C ALA A 387 -6.59 29.46 19.60
N VAL A 388 -5.58 29.84 18.79
CA VAL A 388 -4.47 30.70 19.24
C VAL A 388 -4.85 32.18 19.14
N THR A 389 -5.52 32.57 18.05
CA THR A 389 -5.80 33.99 17.77
C THR A 389 -6.96 34.52 18.59
N ASP A 390 -7.98 33.70 18.84
CA ASP A 390 -9.19 34.07 19.56
C ASP A 390 -9.87 32.80 20.12
N ALA A 391 -9.34 32.30 21.23
CA ALA A 391 -9.84 31.09 21.88
C ALA A 391 -11.32 31.16 22.22
N VAL A 392 -11.84 32.34 22.61
CA VAL A 392 -13.25 32.53 22.97
C VAL A 392 -14.14 32.36 21.75
N LYS A 393 -13.80 33.01 20.63
CA LYS A 393 -14.57 32.86 19.38
C LYS A 393 -14.47 31.45 18.81
N TRP A 394 -13.28 30.84 18.85
CA TRP A 394 -13.06 29.45 18.43
C TRP A 394 -13.92 28.48 19.25
N ASP A 395 -13.96 28.66 20.57
CA ASP A 395 -14.76 27.84 21.46
C ASP A 395 -16.26 28.03 21.26
N HIS A 396 -16.71 29.29 21.07
CA HIS A 396 -18.10 29.59 20.77
C HIS A 396 -18.59 28.86 19.50
N ALA A 397 -17.75 28.75 18.48
CA ALA A 397 -18.08 28.01 17.26
C ALA A 397 -18.19 26.49 17.51
N TRP A 398 -17.37 25.93 18.40
CA TRP A 398 -17.54 24.54 18.86
C TRP A 398 -18.83 24.34 19.66
N GLU A 399 -19.18 25.27 20.56
CA GLU A 399 -20.42 25.18 21.34
C GLU A 399 -21.68 25.23 20.45
N ILE A 400 -21.64 25.96 19.32
CA ILE A 400 -22.71 25.91 18.32
C ILE A 400 -22.82 24.50 17.72
N LEU A 401 -21.69 23.87 17.35
CA LEU A 401 -21.67 22.51 16.82
C LEU A 401 -22.20 21.50 17.85
N PHE A 402 -21.79 21.60 19.12
CA PHE A 402 -22.22 20.68 20.18
C PHE A 402 -23.69 20.84 20.62
N ARG A 403 -24.30 22.00 20.37
CA ARG A 403 -25.74 22.22 20.61
C ARG A 403 -26.61 21.64 19.49
N GLY A 404 -26.02 21.23 18.36
CA GLY A 404 -26.68 20.41 17.37
C GLY A 404 -27.07 19.04 17.93
N PRO A 405 -27.83 18.23 17.18
CA PRO A 405 -28.17 16.88 17.60
C PRO A 405 -26.88 16.08 17.88
N PRO A 406 -26.69 15.52 19.09
CA PRO A 406 -25.42 14.92 19.53
C PRO A 406 -24.96 13.74 18.67
N PHE A 407 -25.92 13.09 17.99
CA PHE A 407 -25.62 12.01 17.04
C PHE A 407 -24.89 12.51 15.79
N VAL A 408 -25.12 13.75 15.38
CA VAL A 408 -24.66 14.23 14.07
C VAL A 408 -23.17 14.54 14.09
N SER A 409 -22.59 15.11 15.15
CA SER A 409 -21.14 15.38 15.17
C SER A 409 -20.31 14.10 15.20
N THR A 410 -20.69 13.14 16.04
CA THR A 410 -19.94 11.88 16.19
C THR A 410 -20.11 10.99 14.96
N LEU A 411 -21.33 10.85 14.46
CA LEU A 411 -21.60 10.08 13.24
C LEU A 411 -20.96 10.74 12.02
N PHE A 412 -21.06 12.07 11.86
CA PHE A 412 -20.46 12.76 10.72
C PHE A 412 -18.94 12.55 10.69
N CYS A 413 -18.25 12.68 11.83
CA CYS A 413 -16.82 12.45 11.87
C CYS A 413 -16.46 10.96 11.70
N PHE A 414 -17.34 10.04 12.13
CA PHE A 414 -17.18 8.61 11.84
C PHE A 414 -17.32 8.33 10.34
N VAL A 415 -18.36 8.85 9.69
CA VAL A 415 -18.61 8.69 8.24
C VAL A 415 -17.50 9.34 7.42
N ASP A 416 -17.08 10.57 7.75
CA ASP A 416 -15.95 11.24 7.11
C ASP A 416 -14.68 10.38 7.22
N MET A 417 -14.43 9.77 8.37
CA MET A 417 -13.29 8.90 8.53
C MET A 417 -13.45 7.54 7.83
N VAL A 418 -14.65 6.95 7.79
CA VAL A 418 -14.92 5.75 6.96
C VAL A 418 -14.62 6.09 5.51
N ASN A 419 -15.14 7.21 4.99
CA ASN A 419 -14.88 7.71 3.64
C ASN A 419 -13.38 7.97 3.40
N ARG A 420 -12.66 8.49 4.40
CA ARG A 420 -11.19 8.64 4.36
C ARG A 420 -10.48 7.29 4.37
N ASN A 421 -10.93 6.31 5.14
CA ASN A 421 -10.34 4.97 5.17
C ASN A 421 -10.65 4.20 3.88
N GLU A 422 -11.80 4.44 3.26
CA GLU A 422 -12.16 3.93 1.95
C GLU A 422 -11.29 4.56 0.87
N SER A 423 -11.11 5.89 0.89
CA SER A 423 -10.31 6.61 -0.10
C SER A 423 -8.79 6.44 0.07
N HIS A 424 -8.29 6.31 1.31
CA HIS A 424 -6.86 6.17 1.61
C HIS A 424 -6.42 4.74 1.88
N GLY A 425 -7.37 3.80 2.02
CA GLY A 425 -7.15 2.40 2.37
C GLY A 425 -6.84 2.19 3.85
N LEU A 426 -7.28 1.03 4.38
CA LEU A 426 -7.07 0.61 5.76
C LEU A 426 -5.58 0.58 6.18
N GLU A 427 -4.66 0.44 5.23
CA GLU A 427 -3.21 0.41 5.47
C GLU A 427 -2.70 1.71 6.12
N ALA A 428 -3.23 2.88 5.75
CA ALA A 428 -2.83 4.17 6.34
C ALA A 428 -3.20 4.21 7.84
N THR A 429 -4.42 3.80 8.15
CA THR A 429 -4.96 3.71 9.51
C THR A 429 -4.18 2.67 10.32
N LEU A 430 -3.93 1.48 9.77
CA LEU A 430 -3.13 0.44 10.41
C LEU A 430 -1.66 0.84 10.61
N SER A 431 -1.07 1.64 9.70
CA SER A 431 0.32 2.09 9.82
C SER A 431 0.50 3.15 10.91
N SER A 432 -0.50 4.03 11.08
CA SER A 432 -0.52 5.05 12.13
C SER A 432 -1.00 4.49 13.48
N TYR A 433 -1.74 3.39 13.47
CA TYR A 433 -2.34 2.79 14.67
C TYR A 433 -1.34 2.49 15.79
N PRO A 434 -0.18 1.81 15.59
CA PRO A 434 0.79 1.58 16.67
C PRO A 434 1.35 2.87 17.26
N TYR A 435 1.49 3.92 16.43
CA TYR A 435 1.97 5.22 16.86
C TYR A 435 0.89 5.94 17.68
N LEU A 436 -0.36 5.99 17.21
CA LEU A 436 -1.49 6.54 17.94
C LEU A 436 -1.68 5.82 19.28
N LEU A 437 -1.64 4.48 19.27
CA LEU A 437 -1.72 3.63 20.45
C LEU A 437 -0.63 3.99 21.46
N SER A 438 0.64 3.99 21.04
CA SER A 438 1.77 4.28 21.92
C SER A 438 1.71 5.70 22.50
N ASN A 439 1.31 6.70 21.72
CA ASN A 439 1.19 8.07 22.22
C ASN A 439 0.02 8.24 23.18
N THR A 440 -1.09 7.54 22.94
CA THR A 440 -2.26 7.59 23.80
C THR A 440 -1.94 6.97 25.16
N CYS A 441 -1.29 5.80 25.18
CA CYS A 441 -0.79 5.19 26.42
C CYS A 441 0.18 6.13 27.16
N PHE A 442 1.10 6.78 26.45
CA PHE A 442 2.03 7.73 27.06
C PHE A 442 1.31 8.96 27.64
N ALA A 443 0.32 9.51 26.94
CA ALA A 443 -0.48 10.63 27.41
C ALA A 443 -1.26 10.26 28.69
N GLN A 444 -1.88 9.08 28.74
CA GLN A 444 -2.57 8.57 29.93
C GLN A 444 -1.63 8.35 31.11
N TYR A 445 -0.45 7.78 30.85
CA TYR A 445 0.57 7.57 31.87
C TYR A 445 1.03 8.90 32.46
N GLN A 446 1.35 9.88 31.61
CA GLN A 446 1.79 11.20 32.06
C GLN A 446 0.70 11.92 32.85
N LEU A 447 -0.55 11.87 32.38
CA LEU A 447 -1.71 12.38 33.11
C LEU A 447 -1.82 11.74 34.50
N THR A 448 -1.69 10.41 34.59
CA THR A 448 -1.79 9.67 35.86
C THR A 448 -0.72 10.11 36.86
N LEU A 449 0.53 10.25 36.41
CA LEU A 449 1.63 10.74 37.26
C LEU A 449 1.37 12.16 37.77
N ASP A 450 1.02 13.08 36.87
CA ASP A 450 0.78 14.48 37.22
C ASP A 450 -0.46 14.58 38.15
N ALA A 451 -1.52 13.83 37.88
CA ALA A 451 -2.73 13.79 38.70
C ALA A 451 -2.45 13.31 40.13
N HIS A 452 -1.71 12.22 40.31
CA HIS A 452 -1.30 11.77 41.64
C HIS A 452 -0.46 12.82 42.38
N ALA A 453 0.47 13.48 41.69
CA ALA A 453 1.27 14.55 42.29
C ALA A 453 0.41 15.74 42.73
N CYS A 454 -0.61 16.10 41.95
CA CYS A 454 -1.49 17.22 42.23
C CYS A 454 -2.54 16.89 43.31
N PHE A 455 -3.11 15.68 43.31
CA PHE A 455 -4.02 15.23 44.38
C PHE A 455 -3.34 15.22 45.74
N LYS A 456 -2.08 14.79 45.83
CA LYS A 456 -1.28 14.89 47.06
C LYS A 456 -1.12 16.34 47.56
N LYS A 457 -1.20 17.32 46.67
CA LYS A 457 -1.15 18.76 46.98
C LYS A 457 -2.53 19.38 47.21
N GLY A 458 -3.56 18.56 47.39
CA GLY A 458 -4.93 19.03 47.63
C GLY A 458 -5.62 19.61 46.40
N PHE A 459 -5.22 19.22 45.18
CA PHE A 459 -5.84 19.71 43.95
C PHE A 459 -7.36 19.52 43.94
N GLU A 460 -7.87 18.36 44.34
CA GLU A 460 -9.30 18.06 44.28
C GLU A 460 -10.13 19.03 45.16
N ALA A 461 -9.68 19.29 46.39
CA ALA A 461 -10.34 20.25 47.29
C ALA A 461 -10.28 21.69 46.72
N ARG A 462 -9.12 22.08 46.17
CA ARG A 462 -8.95 23.41 45.55
C ARG A 462 -9.81 23.59 44.31
N TRP A 463 -9.88 22.58 43.44
CA TRP A 463 -10.72 22.58 42.25
C TRP A 463 -12.20 22.70 42.61
N ARG A 464 -12.65 21.95 43.63
CA ARG A 464 -14.04 22.04 44.10
C ARG A 464 -14.41 23.38 44.74
N ALA A 465 -13.44 24.05 45.36
CA ALA A 465 -13.62 25.35 45.98
C ALA A 465 -13.54 26.52 44.97
N ALA A 466 -12.92 26.30 43.80
CA ALA A 466 -12.77 27.31 42.77
C ALA A 466 -14.11 27.67 42.11
N SER A 467 -14.34 28.97 41.92
CA SER A 467 -15.50 29.46 41.20
C SER A 467 -15.40 29.06 39.71
N PRO A 468 -16.52 29.08 38.95
CA PRO A 468 -16.47 28.90 37.50
C PRO A 468 -15.51 29.88 36.81
N GLY A 469 -15.46 31.14 37.28
CA GLY A 469 -14.55 32.16 36.76
C GLY A 469 -13.08 31.83 36.98
N ASP A 470 -12.74 31.17 38.10
CA ASP A 470 -11.37 30.71 38.38
C ASP A 470 -10.99 29.52 37.49
N ARG A 471 -11.94 28.64 37.15
CA ARG A 471 -11.71 27.43 36.33
C ARG A 471 -11.62 27.75 34.84
N TYR A 472 -12.44 28.70 34.38
CA TYR A 472 -12.57 29.09 32.98
C TYR A 472 -11.24 29.31 32.22
N PRO A 473 -10.30 30.14 32.69
CA PRO A 473 -9.05 30.38 31.96
C PRO A 473 -8.19 29.11 31.81
N HIS A 474 -8.25 28.19 32.77
CA HIS A 474 -7.51 26.93 32.71
C HIS A 474 -8.15 25.95 31.71
N VAL A 475 -9.49 25.86 31.70
CA VAL A 475 -10.23 24.98 30.78
C VAL A 475 -10.10 25.48 29.34
N LEU A 476 -10.42 26.74 29.09
CA LEU A 476 -10.33 27.32 27.75
C LEU A 476 -8.88 27.34 27.25
N GLY A 477 -7.93 27.75 28.11
CA GLY A 477 -6.52 27.78 27.78
C GLY A 477 -5.97 26.38 27.42
N ALA A 478 -6.40 25.34 28.13
CA ALA A 478 -6.03 23.96 27.83
C ALA A 478 -6.58 23.48 26.48
N LEU A 479 -7.88 23.70 26.23
CA LEU A 479 -8.50 23.31 24.96
C LEU A 479 -7.83 24.01 23.78
N ALA A 480 -7.62 25.32 23.90
CA ALA A 480 -6.96 26.10 22.87
C ALA A 480 -5.52 25.62 22.64
N ALA A 481 -4.75 25.43 23.71
CA ALA A 481 -3.35 25.01 23.62
C ALA A 481 -3.16 23.60 23.07
N VAL A 482 -4.11 22.69 23.27
CA VAL A 482 -4.08 21.32 22.73
C VAL A 482 -4.54 21.31 21.28
N CYS A 483 -5.70 21.90 20.99
CA CYS A 483 -6.31 21.85 19.66
C CYS A 483 -5.54 22.69 18.63
N SER A 484 -4.79 23.70 19.05
CA SER A 484 -3.95 24.48 18.13
C SER A 484 -2.70 23.75 17.64
N LYS A 485 -2.36 22.57 18.20
CA LYS A 485 -1.10 21.88 17.89
C LYS A 485 -1.14 21.09 16.60
N SER A 486 -2.31 20.57 16.24
CA SER A 486 -2.50 19.82 15.00
C SER A 486 -3.98 19.83 14.63
N GLN A 487 -4.26 19.76 13.33
CA GLN A 487 -5.60 19.57 12.81
C GLN A 487 -6.20 18.27 13.35
N ASN A 488 -5.40 17.21 13.51
CA ASN A 488 -5.86 15.95 14.12
C ASN A 488 -6.36 16.10 15.57
N LEU A 489 -5.70 16.91 16.41
CA LEU A 489 -6.17 17.17 17.78
C LEU A 489 -7.41 18.08 17.80
N ASN A 490 -7.49 19.05 16.88
CA ASN A 490 -8.69 19.88 16.70
C ASN A 490 -9.89 19.05 16.23
N MET A 491 -9.71 18.18 15.25
CA MET A 491 -10.71 17.17 14.84
C MET A 491 -11.07 16.24 15.99
N GLY A 492 -10.07 15.87 16.80
CA GLY A 492 -10.25 15.03 17.98
C GLY A 492 -11.25 15.60 18.99
N ARG A 493 -11.39 16.92 19.06
CA ARG A 493 -12.40 17.59 19.88
C ARG A 493 -13.83 17.27 19.44
N ALA A 494 -14.08 17.09 18.14
CA ALA A 494 -15.40 16.71 17.63
C ALA A 494 -15.83 15.32 18.16
N TYR A 495 -14.87 14.41 18.33
CA TYR A 495 -15.11 13.09 18.92
C TYR A 495 -15.37 13.14 20.42
N CYS A 496 -15.01 14.23 21.12
CA CYS A 496 -15.18 14.33 22.56
C CYS A 496 -16.58 14.76 22.99
N GLY A 497 -17.48 15.13 22.06
CA GLY A 497 -18.87 15.46 22.36
C GLY A 497 -19.04 16.41 23.54
N SER A 498 -19.82 15.97 24.53
CA SER A 498 -20.15 16.73 25.74
C SER A 498 -18.99 16.84 26.75
N GLU A 499 -18.04 15.91 26.69
CA GLU A 499 -17.02 15.69 27.72
C GLU A 499 -16.01 16.83 27.79
N LEU A 500 -15.78 17.54 26.68
CA LEU A 500 -14.84 18.66 26.57
C LEU A 500 -15.50 20.00 26.22
N ARG A 501 -16.77 20.17 26.64
CA ARG A 501 -17.45 21.47 26.60
C ARG A 501 -16.97 22.37 27.74
N VAL A 502 -16.74 23.65 27.45
CA VAL A 502 -16.18 24.58 28.45
C VAL A 502 -17.15 24.82 29.59
N GLU A 503 -18.43 25.04 29.26
CA GLU A 503 -19.49 25.32 30.22
C GLU A 503 -19.65 24.19 31.27
N PRO A 504 -19.87 22.90 30.91
CA PRO A 504 -19.94 21.80 31.87
C PRO A 504 -18.70 21.66 32.76
N LEU A 505 -17.48 21.75 32.20
CA LEU A 505 -16.24 21.63 32.96
C LEU A 505 -16.04 22.80 33.96
N CYS A 506 -16.54 24.00 33.61
CA CYS A 506 -16.43 25.19 34.44
C CYS A 506 -17.57 25.34 35.44
N GLU A 507 -18.78 24.88 35.14
CA GLU A 507 -19.91 25.02 36.04
C GLU A 507 -19.97 23.84 37.01
N GLN A 508 -19.84 22.62 36.48
CA GLN A 508 -20.02 21.38 37.24
C GLN A 508 -18.68 20.78 37.64
N ARG A 509 -18.23 21.12 38.85
CA ARG A 509 -16.91 20.72 39.36
C ARG A 509 -16.67 19.21 39.37
N GLU A 510 -17.71 18.39 39.52
CA GLU A 510 -17.57 16.93 39.55
C GLU A 510 -17.31 16.35 38.16
N ILE A 511 -17.82 16.94 37.07
CA ILE A 511 -17.59 16.43 35.70
C ILE A 511 -16.09 16.32 35.41
N PHE A 512 -15.31 17.36 35.72
CA PHE A 512 -13.87 17.32 35.53
C PHE A 512 -13.20 16.24 36.40
N ILE A 513 -13.62 16.08 37.66
CA ILE A 513 -13.02 15.10 38.58
C ILE A 513 -13.35 13.67 38.16
N GLU A 514 -14.58 13.41 37.72
CA GLU A 514 -15.03 12.11 37.21
C GLU A 514 -14.32 11.76 35.90
N LEU A 515 -14.19 12.71 34.98
CA LEU A 515 -13.45 12.54 33.73
C LEU A 515 -11.96 12.29 33.99
N LEU A 516 -11.36 13.04 34.92
CA LEU A 516 -9.97 12.85 35.35
C LEU A 516 -9.74 11.45 35.92
N ARG A 517 -10.59 11.00 36.85
CA ARG A 517 -10.49 9.66 37.45
C ARG A 517 -10.72 8.55 36.42
N SER A 518 -11.62 8.76 35.48
CA SER A 518 -11.88 7.81 34.39
C SER A 518 -10.67 7.64 33.47
N ALA A 519 -9.97 8.74 33.19
CA ALA A 519 -8.76 8.76 32.36
C ALA A 519 -7.49 8.25 33.08
N MET A 520 -7.47 8.26 34.41
CA MET A 520 -6.35 7.74 35.22
C MET A 520 -6.25 6.21 35.14
N LEU A 521 -5.02 5.74 35.26
CA LEU A 521 -4.62 4.34 35.20
C LEU A 521 -4.25 3.80 36.58
N ASP A 522 -4.65 2.58 36.91
CA ASP A 522 -4.23 1.91 38.14
C ASP A 522 -2.79 1.37 38.05
N ALA A 523 -2.35 1.04 36.83
CA ALA A 523 -1.00 0.58 36.49
C ALA A 523 -0.66 0.98 35.05
N VAL A 524 0.61 0.96 34.65
CA VAL A 524 1.01 1.24 33.25
C VAL A 524 0.43 0.17 32.33
N PRO A 525 -0.58 0.48 31.50
CA PRO A 525 -1.27 -0.56 30.77
C PRO A 525 -0.54 -0.83 29.44
N SER A 526 -0.62 -2.08 28.97
CA SER A 526 -0.18 -2.45 27.63
C SER A 526 -1.13 -1.95 26.54
N GLN A 527 -2.33 -1.50 26.91
CA GLN A 527 -3.37 -0.95 26.04
C GLN A 527 -4.00 0.30 26.69
N PRO A 528 -4.41 1.31 25.92
CA PRO A 528 -5.03 2.50 26.49
C PRO A 528 -6.39 2.14 27.10
N LYS A 529 -6.69 2.77 28.23
CA LYS A 529 -8.01 2.66 28.85
C LYS A 529 -8.97 3.59 28.09
N TYR A 530 -9.97 3.04 27.41
CA TYR A 530 -10.97 3.88 26.77
C TYR A 530 -11.80 4.62 27.83
N ILE A 531 -11.99 5.91 27.60
CA ILE A 531 -12.80 6.76 28.48
C ILE A 531 -14.26 6.58 28.05
N PRO A 532 -15.19 6.21 28.95
CA PRO A 532 -16.60 6.05 28.61
C PRO A 532 -17.19 7.30 27.92
N SER A 533 -18.19 7.09 27.08
CA SER A 533 -18.89 8.17 26.36
C SER A 533 -20.25 7.68 25.92
N GLU A 534 -21.33 8.29 26.41
CA GLU A 534 -22.68 7.89 25.99
C GLU A 534 -22.84 7.92 24.46
N SER A 535 -22.22 8.90 23.78
CA SER A 535 -22.28 9.00 22.33
C SER A 535 -21.51 7.92 21.57
N TRP A 536 -20.34 7.50 22.07
CA TRP A 536 -19.55 6.47 21.39
C TRP A 536 -19.96 5.07 21.81
N ASP A 537 -20.32 4.88 23.07
CA ASP A 537 -20.72 3.58 23.59
C ASP A 537 -22.00 3.10 22.87
N GLY A 538 -22.90 4.02 22.50
CA GLY A 538 -24.04 3.68 21.64
C GLY A 538 -23.68 3.30 20.19
N ILE A 539 -22.58 3.82 19.65
CA ILE A 539 -22.11 3.50 18.28
C ILE A 539 -21.30 2.19 18.28
N VAL A 540 -20.46 1.99 19.29
CA VAL A 540 -19.55 0.84 19.41
C VAL A 540 -20.29 -0.40 19.93
N TYR A 541 -21.28 -0.22 20.80
CA TYR A 541 -22.00 -1.32 21.46
C TYR A 541 -23.51 -1.36 21.13
N GLY A 542 -23.99 -0.55 20.18
CA GLY A 542 -25.38 -0.54 19.74
C GLY A 542 -25.76 -1.83 18.99
N ASP A 543 -26.64 -2.62 19.62
CA ASP A 543 -27.35 -3.80 19.11
C ASP A 543 -26.48 -4.90 18.43
N GLY A 544 -25.62 -5.54 19.23
CA GLY A 544 -25.69 -6.99 19.45
C GLY A 544 -25.24 -7.99 18.36
N ASP A 545 -24.83 -7.57 17.17
CA ASP A 545 -24.35 -8.52 16.15
C ASP A 545 -22.84 -8.78 16.30
N GLU A 546 -22.49 -9.92 16.91
CA GLU A 546 -21.12 -10.40 17.21
C GLU A 546 -20.20 -10.66 15.98
N GLU A 547 -20.59 -10.24 14.77
CA GLU A 547 -19.84 -10.45 13.52
C GLU A 547 -19.42 -9.16 12.80
N GLU A 548 -19.01 -8.12 13.53
CA GLU A 548 -18.34 -6.98 12.88
C GLU A 548 -16.95 -7.39 12.37
N GLY A 549 -16.70 -7.17 11.07
CA GLY A 549 -15.42 -7.49 10.45
C GLY A 549 -14.28 -6.58 10.93
N ASP A 550 -13.04 -7.10 10.90
CA ASP A 550 -11.80 -6.42 11.32
C ASP A 550 -11.65 -4.95 10.83
N LEU A 551 -12.31 -4.56 9.73
CA LEU A 551 -12.32 -3.22 9.17
C LEU A 551 -13.09 -2.21 10.04
N VAL A 552 -14.25 -2.59 10.59
CA VAL A 552 -15.07 -1.73 11.45
C VAL A 552 -14.35 -1.52 12.77
N GLU A 553 -13.78 -2.59 13.34
CA GLU A 553 -13.04 -2.54 14.60
C GLU A 553 -11.81 -1.60 14.51
N VAL A 554 -11.00 -1.73 13.45
CA VAL A 554 -9.83 -0.86 13.24
C VAL A 554 -10.25 0.58 12.92
N THR A 555 -11.32 0.75 12.15
CA THR A 555 -11.84 2.07 11.81
C THR A 555 -12.33 2.79 13.06
N LEU A 556 -13.11 2.13 13.93
CA LEU A 556 -13.58 2.69 15.21
C LEU A 556 -12.45 2.94 16.22
N ALA A 557 -11.41 2.10 16.23
CA ALA A 557 -10.32 2.24 17.19
C ALA A 557 -9.51 3.53 16.97
N GLY A 558 -9.38 4.02 15.73
CA GLY A 558 -8.66 5.27 15.41
C GLY A 558 -9.20 6.51 16.14
N PRO A 559 -10.48 6.89 15.95
CA PRO A 559 -11.13 7.99 16.64
C PRO A 559 -11.13 7.82 18.15
N MET A 560 -11.34 6.60 18.65
CA MET A 560 -11.33 6.34 20.08
C MET A 560 -9.95 6.64 20.69
N LEU A 561 -8.87 6.30 19.99
CA LEU A 561 -7.50 6.67 20.40
C LEU A 561 -7.28 8.18 20.34
N ILE A 562 -7.66 8.84 19.24
CA ILE A 562 -7.51 10.30 19.08
C ILE A 562 -8.31 11.04 20.17
N ARG A 563 -9.57 10.65 20.38
CA ARG A 563 -10.45 11.17 21.45
C ARG A 563 -9.80 11.02 22.81
N THR A 564 -9.39 9.80 23.16
CA THR A 564 -8.75 9.50 24.45
C THR A 564 -7.50 10.35 24.63
N LYS A 565 -6.70 10.50 23.58
CA LYS A 565 -5.49 11.33 23.59
C LYS A 565 -5.78 12.80 23.81
N VAL A 566 -6.78 13.38 23.13
CA VAL A 566 -7.19 14.79 23.32
C VAL A 566 -7.67 15.00 24.75
N VAL A 567 -8.55 14.14 25.27
CA VAL A 567 -9.02 14.22 26.66
C VAL A 567 -7.84 14.19 27.62
N CYS A 568 -6.88 13.28 27.45
CA CYS A 568 -5.73 13.19 28.34
C CYS A 568 -4.85 14.44 28.32
N TYR A 569 -4.59 15.02 27.15
CA TYR A 569 -3.81 16.25 27.04
C TYR A 569 -4.53 17.45 27.64
N VAL A 570 -5.83 17.60 27.39
CA VAL A 570 -6.62 18.71 27.96
C VAL A 570 -6.65 18.61 29.48
N LEU A 571 -6.95 17.44 30.03
CA LEU A 571 -6.97 17.21 31.48
C LEU A 571 -5.60 17.50 32.11
N ASN A 572 -4.50 17.04 31.50
CA ASN A 572 -3.17 17.26 32.04
C ASN A 572 -2.79 18.76 32.00
N PHE A 573 -3.17 19.45 30.93
CA PHE A 573 -2.93 20.89 30.80
C PHE A 573 -3.72 21.68 31.85
N ILE A 574 -5.00 21.38 32.06
CA ILE A 574 -5.84 21.99 33.11
C ILE A 574 -5.18 21.76 34.48
N LEU A 575 -4.82 20.51 34.78
CA LEU A 575 -4.24 20.12 36.05
C LEU A 575 -2.93 20.85 36.34
N ARG A 576 -2.00 20.88 35.38
CA ARG A 576 -0.72 21.59 35.52
C ARG A 576 -0.92 23.10 35.63
N SER A 577 -1.72 23.70 34.76
CA SER A 577 -1.99 25.13 34.76
C SER A 577 -2.62 25.58 36.09
N PHE A 578 -3.64 24.87 36.57
CA PHE A 578 -4.33 25.17 37.84
C PHE A 578 -3.43 24.97 39.08
N CYS A 579 -2.49 24.02 39.00
CA CYS A 579 -1.48 23.82 40.05
C CYS A 579 -0.28 24.77 39.97
N GLY A 580 -0.22 25.68 38.98
CA GLY A 580 0.94 26.54 38.77
C GLY A 580 2.20 25.76 38.36
N MET A 581 2.02 24.59 37.75
CA MET A 581 3.11 23.80 37.17
C MET A 581 3.35 24.24 35.73
N GLU A 582 4.56 24.01 35.25
CA GLU A 582 4.89 24.20 33.84
C GLU A 582 3.95 23.34 32.98
N THR A 583 3.26 23.97 32.03
CA THR A 583 2.33 23.27 31.13
C THR A 583 3.09 22.30 30.25
N PRO A 584 2.50 21.14 29.90
CA PRO A 584 3.19 20.14 29.11
C PRO A 584 3.54 20.71 27.74
N ILE A 585 4.80 20.55 27.33
CA ILE A 585 5.23 20.88 25.97
C ILE A 585 4.68 19.80 25.06
N LEU A 586 3.57 20.09 24.41
CA LEU A 586 3.08 19.28 23.29
C LEU A 586 4.05 19.51 22.13
N THR A 587 5.04 18.62 22.00
CA THR A 587 5.83 18.59 20.78
C THR A 587 4.91 18.09 19.70
N ALA A 588 4.52 18.97 18.76
CA ALA A 588 4.01 18.55 17.47
C ALA A 588 5.02 17.54 16.94
N SER A 589 4.63 16.28 16.93
CA SER A 589 5.53 15.28 16.38
C SER A 589 5.74 15.67 14.93
N LYS A 590 6.98 15.65 14.44
CA LYS A 590 7.20 15.76 12.99
C LYS A 590 6.38 14.71 12.22
N VAL A 591 5.96 13.62 12.87
CA VAL A 591 5.04 12.62 12.32
C VAL A 591 3.59 13.13 12.29
N GLU A 592 3.13 13.90 13.28
CA GLU A 592 1.78 14.51 13.29
C GLU A 592 1.69 15.69 12.33
N ASP A 593 2.72 16.55 12.25
CA ASP A 593 2.82 17.62 11.26
C ASP A 593 2.94 17.06 9.84
N VAL A 594 3.53 15.88 9.68
CA VAL A 594 3.58 15.18 8.39
C VAL A 594 2.23 14.54 8.10
N LEU A 595 1.57 13.91 9.07
CA LEU A 595 0.22 13.38 8.90
C LEU A 595 -0.81 14.47 8.59
N ASP A 596 -0.74 15.64 9.24
CA ASP A 596 -1.61 16.78 8.96
C ASP A 596 -1.35 17.37 7.57
N ARG A 597 -0.09 17.53 7.19
CA ARG A 597 0.29 18.00 5.84
C ARG A 597 -0.10 17.00 4.75
N GLU A 598 -0.01 15.71 5.04
CA GLU A 598 -0.41 14.64 4.14
C GLU A 598 -1.93 14.51 4.03
N LEU A 599 -2.67 14.74 5.12
CA LEU A 599 -4.14 14.85 5.11
C LEU A 599 -4.63 16.13 4.42
N GLN A 600 -3.79 17.16 4.33
CA GLN A 600 -4.07 18.44 3.65
C GLN A 600 -3.52 18.51 2.21
N GLY A 601 -2.85 17.47 1.71
CA GLY A 601 -2.35 17.41 0.33
C GLY A 601 -1.02 18.13 0.05
N GLU A 602 -0.22 18.48 1.06
CA GLU A 602 1.11 19.09 0.90
C GLU A 602 2.21 18.04 0.66
N SER A 603 3.29 18.41 -0.07
CA SER A 603 4.38 17.53 -0.52
C SER A 603 5.03 16.68 0.61
N PRO A 604 5.36 15.40 0.35
CA PRO A 604 5.75 14.46 1.40
C PRO A 604 7.19 14.62 1.89
N VAL A 605 7.35 14.49 3.21
CA VAL A 605 8.63 14.22 3.88
C VAL A 605 8.90 12.71 3.81
N THR A 606 10.07 12.29 3.33
CA THR A 606 10.32 10.87 2.99
C THR A 606 10.26 9.92 4.19
N VAL A 607 9.76 8.69 3.97
CA VAL A 607 9.68 7.61 4.97
C VAL A 607 11.06 7.27 5.54
N GLU A 608 12.12 7.29 4.72
CA GLU A 608 13.51 7.17 5.18
C GLU A 608 13.90 8.29 6.16
N SER A 609 13.50 9.54 5.94
CA SER A 609 13.79 10.62 6.90
C SER A 609 13.02 10.46 8.22
N ILE A 610 11.83 9.85 8.18
CA ILE A 610 11.04 9.53 9.38
C ILE A 610 11.65 8.33 10.12
N LYS A 611 12.09 7.30 9.40
CA LYS A 611 12.80 6.13 9.97
C LYS A 611 14.14 6.54 10.56
N GLU A 612 14.97 7.31 9.87
CA GLU A 612 16.26 7.81 10.36
C GLU A 612 16.06 8.66 11.62
N ARG A 613 15.08 9.58 11.64
CA ARG A 613 14.75 10.39 12.83
C ARG A 613 14.14 9.57 13.98
N THR A 614 13.41 8.49 13.67
CA THR A 614 12.81 7.58 14.68
C THR A 614 13.87 6.63 15.26
N ILE A 615 14.83 6.20 14.45
CA ILE A 615 15.99 5.39 14.86
C ILE A 615 16.95 6.25 15.70
N GLU A 616 17.25 7.49 15.27
CA GLU A 616 18.03 8.45 16.07
C GLU A 616 17.34 8.77 17.41
N ARG A 617 16.01 8.95 17.43
CA ARG A 617 15.23 9.15 18.67
C ARG A 617 15.16 7.91 19.56
N ARG A 618 15.07 6.70 19.00
CA ARG A 618 15.16 5.45 19.78
C ARG A 618 16.55 5.22 20.36
N ALA A 619 17.60 5.66 19.67
CA ALA A 619 18.98 5.61 20.16
C ALA A 619 19.27 6.66 21.25
N SER A 620 18.59 7.82 21.21
CA SER A 620 18.76 8.92 22.15
C SER A 620 17.75 8.97 23.31
N CYS A 621 16.67 8.16 23.27
CA CYS A 621 15.75 8.00 24.39
C CYS A 621 16.39 7.14 25.50
N SER A 622 17.07 7.81 26.44
CA SER A 622 17.63 7.24 27.67
C SER A 622 16.60 6.60 28.61
N TYR A 623 15.30 6.84 28.38
CA TYR A 623 14.21 6.41 29.27
C TYR A 623 13.99 4.89 29.28
N LEU A 624 14.18 4.19 28.16
CA LEU A 624 14.08 2.72 28.10
C LEU A 624 15.29 2.00 28.73
N LYS A 625 16.44 2.68 28.90
CA LYS A 625 17.58 2.15 29.65
C LYS A 625 17.36 2.25 31.17
N CYS A 626 16.66 3.28 31.64
CA CYS A 626 16.35 3.44 33.07
C CYS A 626 15.37 2.38 33.61
N LEU A 627 14.47 1.85 32.77
CA LEU A 627 13.54 0.79 33.18
C LEU A 627 14.21 -0.58 33.43
N LYS A 628 15.48 -0.78 33.03
CA LYS A 628 16.25 -2.00 33.32
C LYS A 628 17.16 -1.90 34.55
N LEU A 629 17.17 -0.77 35.25
CA LEU A 629 18.02 -0.53 36.42
C LEU A 629 17.17 -0.14 37.63
N ALA A 630 16.32 -1.04 38.09
CA ALA A 630 15.81 -1.03 39.46
C ALA A 630 16.18 -2.38 40.09
N PRO A 631 17.08 -2.44 41.10
CA PRO A 631 17.41 -3.69 41.74
C PRO A 631 16.26 -4.09 42.68
N ALA A 632 15.80 -5.33 42.54
CA ALA A 632 14.95 -5.98 43.53
C ALA A 632 15.73 -6.12 44.84
N SER A 633 15.27 -5.42 45.88
CA SER A 633 15.75 -5.58 47.24
C SER A 633 15.05 -6.77 47.90
N THR A 634 15.73 -7.90 48.00
CA THR A 634 15.45 -8.92 49.03
C THR A 634 16.77 -9.55 49.44
N GLY A 635 17.12 -9.40 50.72
CA GLY A 635 18.34 -9.94 51.29
C GLY A 635 18.24 -11.43 51.62
N ALA A 636 19.39 -12.10 51.63
CA ALA A 636 19.75 -13.13 52.61
C ALA A 636 21.25 -13.46 52.48
N SER A 637 21.94 -13.32 53.60
CA SER A 637 23.19 -13.95 54.07
C SER A 637 23.91 -15.03 53.24
N SER A 638 25.24 -14.86 53.17
CA SER A 638 26.31 -15.86 53.43
C SER A 638 27.25 -16.21 52.25
N PRO A 639 28.57 -16.44 52.49
CA PRO A 639 29.63 -16.23 51.51
C PRO A 639 30.35 -17.51 51.04
N PHE A 640 31.35 -17.31 50.16
CA PHE A 640 32.38 -18.24 49.68
C PHE A 640 31.99 -19.28 48.62
N GLN A 641 32.50 -19.08 47.40
CA GLN A 641 33.45 -20.04 46.82
C GLN A 641 34.31 -19.38 45.73
N ARG A 642 35.63 -19.46 45.93
CA ARG A 642 36.67 -19.19 44.93
C ARG A 642 36.78 -20.39 43.98
N CYS A 643 36.91 -20.12 42.69
CA CYS A 643 37.73 -20.86 41.74
C CYS A 643 37.82 -19.98 40.48
N GLY A 644 38.95 -19.60 39.89
CA GLY A 644 40.29 -20.15 39.94
C GLY A 644 40.78 -20.34 38.49
N ARG A 645 41.74 -19.49 38.09
CA ARG A 645 42.67 -19.57 36.93
C ARG A 645 42.32 -18.87 35.61
N CYS A 646 43.17 -17.85 35.35
CA CYS A 646 43.97 -17.57 34.13
C CYS A 646 44.02 -18.73 33.13
N SER A 647 44.03 -18.56 31.81
CA SER A 647 44.92 -17.83 30.88
C SER A 647 44.50 -18.36 29.49
N SER A 648 44.58 -17.73 28.32
CA SER A 648 45.61 -16.92 27.67
C SER A 648 45.04 -16.37 26.34
N GLN A 649 45.71 -15.38 25.78
CA GLN A 649 45.47 -14.63 24.54
C GLN A 649 45.24 -15.47 23.27
N ASN A 650 44.27 -15.07 22.45
CA ASN A 650 44.45 -14.50 21.09
C ASN A 650 43.14 -13.85 20.62
#